data_AF-A0A178GHY7-F1
#
_entry.id   AF-A0A178GHY7-F1
#
_cell.length_a   1.000
_cell.length_b   1.000
_cell.length_c   1.000
_cell.angle_alpha   90.00
_cell.angle_beta   90.00
_cell.angle_gamma   90.00
#
_symmetry.space_group_name_H-M   'P 1'
#
loop_
_entity.id
_entity.type
_entity.pdbx_description
1 polymer ?
#
loop_
_entity_poly.entity_id
_entity_poly.type
_entity_poly.pdbx_seq_one_letter_code
_entity_poly.pdbx_strand_id
1 'polypeptide(L)'
;MTQIKAILKFRKSYLAMTIGFSLLPSAHAMQELSDSSLSDTTGEGVALVLDDFKMVFQGPKDLSDGSSYARGIQNPGQADTGFIRIIPTGENYNQLGQRAYDKIYKTSYDSNVLQGKIDRGYNTLYTSTYNSTYDTNYRSLYSTYTQPIPDKLTAERTKLQSEIPDRYFNSDTIIQRYFNERHNYYRAGTNGGFLGGDDDAKVINDGTTIYKTRPVSEDPTGVLKYAAKALEYATTNTYEMIQLLYGGRAGEANTNLTNSTFYKSLNSFTRNNTIGAEITTLVQRLSDASYAAATIRAKFEAGQLAEAEAKRLTEELYTSILRDARTAALLEAKNTPVSSLRTKADVFIYGLALSKSDGSLSTRYSNQGFSWGSADNPWLFRAGTENVKQFKDAAKDVGYIALEAPLSPIAGVESDNNIKLGFWSDIFARALDSSNLVDPITGGPTSGLDTDYRLRTQFVANGLSFNGSQVRLFQTLESDNKDYSQTLGMTSIIRLNTNDRPETLSSSDANLNSKGIRLSTAAKTNALDGDGPTPALNGSVAPIFHDSEGLYLYSPNINLVLGNMYQPFVVGSEGNNIILEVTRIPKIPAIYNQIYQNYGGGLGTTDLKGSTCNVYSCGTPIKNNAADTSALYQGRNATHSSISIGTTERVPGTNMLRAKDGVNSTGIVFKNTDGVSKNFGSAVIDGVLIQHLKIKTTGL
;
A
#
# COMPACT_ATOMS: atom_id res chain seq x y z
N MET A 1 -47.38 51.14 70.45
CA MET A 1 -45.92 50.98 70.58
C MET A 1 -45.63 49.51 70.31
N THR A 2 -44.97 49.04 69.24
CA THR A 2 -44.03 49.65 68.28
C THR A 2 -43.97 48.74 67.03
N GLN A 3 -43.71 49.32 65.85
CA GLN A 3 -43.61 48.67 64.52
C GLN A 3 -42.37 47.80 64.33
N ILE A 4 -42.49 46.74 63.50
CA ILE A 4 -41.52 46.24 62.48
C ILE A 4 -42.36 45.54 61.38
N LYS A 5 -42.70 46.13 60.21
CA LYS A 5 -41.97 46.25 58.92
C LYS A 5 -41.35 44.96 58.34
N ALA A 6 -42.10 44.21 57.51
CA ALA A 6 -41.76 43.85 56.12
C ALA A 6 -42.82 42.90 55.50
N ILE A 7 -43.31 43.28 54.32
CA ILE A 7 -44.26 42.52 53.50
C ILE A 7 -43.47 41.49 52.70
N LEU A 8 -43.64 40.19 52.99
CA LEU A 8 -43.23 39.11 52.08
C LEU A 8 -44.33 38.90 51.04
N LYS A 9 -44.23 39.60 49.91
CA LYS A 9 -45.05 39.34 48.72
C LYS A 9 -44.63 37.99 48.14
N PHE A 10 -45.50 36.98 48.29
CA PHE A 10 -45.38 35.71 47.57
C PHE A 10 -45.35 36.00 46.07
N ARG A 11 -44.28 35.61 45.38
CA ARG A 11 -44.11 35.91 43.94
C ARG A 11 -45.04 35.02 43.12
N LYS A 12 -45.75 35.63 42.15
CA LYS A 12 -46.69 34.96 41.23
C LYS A 12 -46.10 33.76 40.47
N SER A 13 -44.77 33.62 40.41
CA SER A 13 -44.07 32.52 39.76
C SER A 13 -44.14 31.18 40.51
N TYR A 14 -44.38 31.15 41.83
CA TYR A 14 -44.52 29.89 42.57
C TYR A 14 -45.93 29.31 42.51
N LEU A 15 -46.96 30.17 42.43
CA LEU A 15 -48.35 29.74 42.26
C LEU A 15 -48.59 29.09 40.88
N ALA A 16 -47.88 29.55 39.84
CA ALA A 16 -47.92 28.93 38.51
C ALA A 16 -47.26 27.54 38.48
N MET A 17 -46.20 27.32 39.28
CA MET A 17 -45.54 26.02 39.40
C MET A 17 -46.39 25.01 40.19
N THR A 18 -47.08 25.45 41.25
CA THR A 18 -47.99 24.59 42.01
C THR A 18 -49.26 24.25 41.23
N ILE A 19 -49.84 25.22 40.51
CA ILE A 19 -50.99 24.99 39.62
C ILE A 19 -50.60 24.09 38.44
N GLY A 20 -49.37 24.21 37.93
CA GLY A 20 -48.81 23.32 36.90
C GLY A 20 -48.63 21.88 37.38
N PHE A 21 -48.24 21.66 38.64
CA PHE A 21 -48.16 20.31 39.23
C PHE A 21 -49.53 19.70 39.57
N SER A 22 -50.53 20.52 39.92
CA SER A 22 -51.89 20.06 40.25
C SER A 22 -52.84 19.91 39.05
N LEU A 23 -52.40 20.30 37.85
CA LEU A 23 -53.12 20.12 36.58
C LEU A 23 -52.49 19.04 35.69
N LEU A 24 -51.49 18.30 36.19
CA LEU A 24 -51.06 17.06 35.56
C LEU A 24 -52.23 16.06 35.61
N PRO A 25 -52.73 15.56 34.48
CA PRO A 25 -53.69 14.46 34.52
C PRO A 25 -53.03 13.26 35.20
N SER A 26 -53.81 12.59 36.03
CA SER A 26 -53.44 11.42 36.83
C SER A 26 -52.50 10.50 36.06
N ALA A 27 -51.28 10.33 36.59
CA ALA A 27 -50.42 9.23 36.18
C ALA A 27 -51.16 7.92 36.51
N HIS A 28 -51.68 7.26 35.48
CA HIS A 28 -52.11 5.88 35.58
C HIS A 28 -50.86 5.02 35.63
N ALA A 29 -50.56 4.52 36.82
CA ALA A 29 -49.57 3.47 37.01
C ALA A 29 -50.17 2.11 36.59
N MET A 30 -49.40 1.36 35.81
CA MET A 30 -49.62 -0.05 35.40
C MET A 30 -50.92 -0.35 34.62
N GLN A 31 -50.97 0.04 33.35
CA GLN A 31 -51.84 -0.61 32.36
C GLN A 31 -51.09 -0.70 31.02
N GLU A 32 -51.26 -1.83 30.33
CA GLU A 32 -50.69 -2.12 29.01
C GLU A 32 -51.08 -1.02 28.00
N LEU A 33 -50.08 -0.42 27.35
CA LEU A 33 -50.26 0.68 26.39
C LEU A 33 -50.56 0.10 25.01
N SER A 34 -51.80 0.28 24.52
CA SER A 34 -52.19 -0.13 23.16
C SER A 34 -51.70 0.87 22.10
N ASP A 35 -51.42 0.38 20.88
CA ASP A 35 -50.98 1.17 19.70
C ASP A 35 -51.79 2.46 19.45
N SER A 36 -53.09 2.45 19.77
CA SER A 36 -53.95 3.63 19.65
C SER A 36 -53.57 4.80 20.56
N SER A 37 -52.88 4.54 21.67
CA SER A 37 -52.41 5.58 22.61
C SER A 37 -51.07 6.20 22.20
N LEU A 38 -50.27 5.46 21.42
CA LEU A 38 -49.03 5.96 20.81
C LEU A 38 -49.30 6.84 19.58
N SER A 39 -50.41 6.65 18.86
CA SER A 39 -50.75 7.50 17.70
C SER A 39 -51.21 8.92 18.09
N ASP A 40 -51.64 9.13 19.32
CA ASP A 40 -52.19 10.42 19.79
C ASP A 40 -51.15 11.33 20.45
N THR A 41 -49.91 10.85 20.67
CA THR A 41 -48.80 11.69 21.15
C THR A 41 -48.18 12.50 20.01
N THR A 42 -48.78 13.65 19.71
CA THR A 42 -48.20 14.64 18.79
C THR A 42 -47.20 15.54 19.53
N GLY A 43 -45.94 15.13 19.50
CA GLY A 43 -44.78 15.90 19.94
C GLY A 43 -43.50 15.25 19.42
N GLU A 44 -42.55 16.05 18.93
CA GLU A 44 -41.25 15.56 18.46
C GLU A 44 -40.43 15.05 19.67
N GLY A 45 -40.58 13.76 19.96
CA GLY A 45 -39.85 13.05 21.00
C GLY A 45 -39.53 11.62 20.55
N VAL A 46 -38.38 11.11 20.96
CA VAL A 46 -38.02 9.70 20.75
C VAL A 46 -38.63 8.89 21.90
N ALA A 47 -39.69 8.15 21.62
CA ALA A 47 -40.20 7.13 22.53
C ALA A 47 -39.39 5.84 22.32
N LEU A 48 -38.65 5.41 23.35
CA LEU A 48 -38.08 4.08 23.43
C LEU A 48 -39.10 3.19 24.16
N VAL A 49 -39.85 2.38 23.40
CA VAL A 49 -40.72 1.35 23.97
C VAL A 49 -39.91 0.06 24.04
N LEU A 50 -39.61 -0.35 25.27
CA LEU A 50 -38.90 -1.59 25.58
C LEU A 50 -39.95 -2.57 26.12
N ASP A 51 -40.56 -3.35 25.23
CA ASP A 51 -41.59 -4.33 25.58
C ASP A 51 -40.95 -5.69 25.91
N ASP A 52 -41.37 -6.32 27.01
CA ASP A 52 -40.75 -7.54 27.58
C ASP A 52 -39.20 -7.52 27.69
N PHE A 53 -38.61 -6.34 27.80
CA PHE A 53 -37.15 -6.16 27.82
C PHE A 53 -36.55 -6.44 29.20
N LYS A 54 -35.53 -7.30 29.23
CA LYS A 54 -34.74 -7.59 30.43
C LYS A 54 -33.26 -7.46 30.14
N MET A 55 -32.58 -6.58 30.86
CA MET A 55 -31.11 -6.51 30.93
C MET A 55 -30.68 -6.85 32.36
N VAL A 56 -29.79 -7.84 32.51
CA VAL A 56 -29.28 -8.25 33.83
C VAL A 56 -27.78 -8.02 33.89
N PHE A 57 -27.35 -7.28 34.90
CA PHE A 57 -25.94 -7.20 35.30
C PHE A 57 -25.66 -8.27 36.35
N GLN A 58 -24.66 -9.12 36.10
CA GLN A 58 -24.28 -10.19 37.02
C GLN A 58 -22.98 -9.86 37.74
N GLY A 59 -22.86 -10.31 38.98
CA GLY A 59 -21.60 -10.24 39.71
C GLY A 59 -20.54 -11.17 39.11
N PRO A 60 -19.24 -10.92 39.34
CA PRO A 60 -18.18 -11.84 38.98
C PRO A 60 -18.42 -13.23 39.58
N LYS A 61 -18.49 -14.27 38.74
CA LYS A 61 -18.81 -15.66 39.14
C LYS A 61 -20.09 -15.76 39.99
N ASP A 62 -21.14 -15.04 39.59
CA ASP A 62 -22.42 -15.06 40.28
C ASP A 62 -22.90 -16.50 40.53
N LEU A 63 -23.14 -16.87 41.79
CA LEU A 63 -23.61 -18.19 42.22
C LEU A 63 -25.13 -18.25 42.39
N SER A 64 -25.85 -17.19 41.99
CA SER A 64 -27.31 -17.20 41.98
C SER A 64 -27.87 -18.35 41.14
N ASP A 65 -29.02 -18.88 41.53
CA ASP A 65 -29.63 -20.07 40.92
C ASP A 65 -29.91 -19.90 39.40
N GLY A 66 -29.98 -18.67 38.90
CA GLY A 66 -30.17 -18.34 37.48
C GLY A 66 -28.88 -18.14 36.67
N SER A 67 -27.70 -18.24 37.30
CA SER A 67 -26.40 -17.97 36.68
C SER A 67 -25.87 -19.17 35.89
N SER A 68 -25.10 -18.91 34.82
CA SER A 68 -24.31 -19.94 34.13
C SER A 68 -23.29 -20.62 35.03
N TYR A 69 -22.78 -19.93 36.05
CA TYR A 69 -21.75 -20.41 36.95
C TYR A 69 -22.26 -21.35 38.05
N ALA A 70 -23.57 -21.35 38.35
CA ALA A 70 -24.18 -22.28 39.29
C ALA A 70 -24.54 -23.66 38.65
N ARG A 71 -24.46 -23.77 37.32
CA ARG A 71 -24.90 -24.96 36.56
C ARG A 71 -23.88 -26.11 36.46
N GLY A 72 -22.67 -25.95 36.99
CA GLY A 72 -21.64 -27.01 36.96
C GLY A 72 -21.14 -27.40 35.55
N ILE A 73 -21.34 -26.54 34.55
CA ILE A 73 -20.97 -26.78 33.15
C ILE A 73 -19.51 -26.40 32.87
N GLN A 74 -18.87 -27.13 31.95
CA GLN A 74 -17.53 -26.80 31.47
C GLN A 74 -17.60 -25.52 30.62
N ASN A 75 -16.91 -24.46 31.03
CA ASN A 75 -16.94 -23.10 30.43
C ASN A 75 -18.31 -22.38 30.52
N PRO A 76 -18.75 -22.01 31.74
CA PRO A 76 -20.07 -21.39 31.95
C PRO A 76 -20.35 -20.15 31.11
N GLY A 77 -19.33 -19.34 30.80
CA GLY A 77 -19.48 -18.16 29.95
C GLY A 77 -19.94 -18.42 28.51
N GLN A 78 -19.95 -19.67 28.03
CA GLN A 78 -20.53 -20.03 26.73
C GLN A 78 -22.07 -20.02 26.72
N ALA A 79 -22.71 -20.01 27.90
CA ALA A 79 -24.16 -20.02 28.04
C ALA A 79 -24.78 -18.62 28.15
N ASP A 80 -23.96 -17.56 28.06
CA ASP A 80 -24.41 -16.16 28.12
C ASP A 80 -24.64 -15.64 26.68
N THR A 81 -25.71 -16.07 26.01
CA THR A 81 -25.94 -15.81 24.57
C THR A 81 -27.01 -14.75 24.26
N GLY A 82 -27.40 -13.92 25.24
CA GLY A 82 -28.29 -12.78 24.99
C GLY A 82 -27.76 -11.91 23.84
N PHE A 83 -28.64 -11.50 22.92
CA PHE A 83 -28.22 -10.95 21.63
C PHE A 83 -28.98 -9.68 21.21
N ILE A 84 -28.35 -8.95 20.30
CA ILE A 84 -28.91 -7.85 19.53
C ILE A 84 -28.95 -8.32 18.07
N ARG A 85 -30.14 -8.30 17.46
CA ARG A 85 -30.31 -8.57 16.03
C ARG A 85 -30.39 -7.25 15.27
N ILE A 86 -29.57 -7.13 14.24
CA ILE A 86 -29.59 -6.01 13.31
C ILE A 86 -29.99 -6.57 11.95
N ILE A 87 -31.02 -5.95 11.34
CA ILE A 87 -31.52 -6.28 10.01
C ILE A 87 -31.18 -5.11 9.09
N PRO A 88 -30.14 -5.22 8.25
CA PRO A 88 -29.88 -4.22 7.24
C PRO A 88 -31.04 -4.16 6.23
N THR A 89 -31.74 -3.03 6.17
CA THR A 89 -32.79 -2.74 5.19
C THR A 89 -32.29 -1.62 4.26
N GLY A 90 -32.34 -1.80 2.94
CA GLY A 90 -31.98 -0.68 2.04
C GLY A 90 -31.57 -1.02 0.61
N GLU A 91 -31.95 -2.16 0.05
CA GLU A 91 -31.58 -2.46 -1.33
C GLU A 91 -32.48 -1.82 -2.38
N ASN A 92 -31.89 -1.44 -3.51
CA ASN A 92 -32.64 -1.01 -4.69
C ASN A 92 -33.08 -2.24 -5.51
N TYR A 93 -34.28 -2.74 -5.19
CA TYR A 93 -34.85 -3.94 -5.81
C TYR A 93 -34.99 -3.87 -7.34
N ASN A 94 -35.04 -2.66 -7.92
CA ASN A 94 -35.14 -2.46 -9.36
C ASN A 94 -33.86 -2.86 -10.12
N GLN A 95 -32.71 -2.97 -9.44
CA GLN A 95 -31.43 -3.33 -10.04
C GLN A 95 -31.02 -4.79 -9.78
N LEU A 96 -31.83 -5.59 -9.08
CA LEU A 96 -31.44 -6.93 -8.65
C LEU A 96 -31.11 -7.85 -9.80
N GLY A 97 -31.91 -7.84 -10.88
CA GLY A 97 -31.64 -8.65 -12.07
C GLY A 97 -30.29 -8.32 -12.73
N GLN A 98 -29.97 -7.03 -12.86
CA GLN A 98 -28.69 -6.59 -13.43
C GLN A 98 -27.52 -6.96 -12.51
N ARG A 99 -27.65 -6.76 -11.20
CA ARG A 99 -26.60 -7.15 -10.23
C ARG A 99 -26.37 -8.66 -10.22
N ALA A 100 -27.44 -9.46 -10.37
CA ALA A 100 -27.36 -10.91 -10.51
C ALA A 100 -26.48 -11.30 -11.69
N TYR A 101 -26.85 -10.74 -12.84
CA TYR A 101 -26.18 -10.95 -14.10
C TYR A 101 -24.71 -10.56 -14.00
N ASP A 102 -24.40 -9.36 -13.51
CA ASP A 102 -23.03 -8.84 -13.42
C ASP A 102 -22.15 -9.68 -12.49
N LYS A 103 -22.68 -10.08 -11.32
CA LYS A 103 -21.93 -10.87 -10.34
C LYS A 103 -21.53 -12.24 -10.90
N ILE A 104 -22.49 -12.94 -11.51
CA ILE A 104 -22.26 -14.29 -12.04
C ILE A 104 -21.42 -14.23 -13.30
N TYR A 105 -21.72 -13.30 -14.19
CA TYR A 105 -20.89 -13.05 -15.37
C TYR A 105 -19.44 -12.83 -14.95
N LYS A 106 -19.18 -11.94 -14.00
CA LYS A 106 -17.81 -11.66 -13.53
C LYS A 106 -17.15 -12.88 -12.90
N THR A 107 -17.84 -13.57 -12.00
CA THR A 107 -17.30 -14.73 -11.28
C THR A 107 -16.96 -15.88 -12.25
N SER A 108 -17.89 -16.19 -13.15
CA SER A 108 -17.71 -17.21 -14.18
C SER A 108 -16.60 -16.81 -15.16
N TYR A 109 -16.57 -15.56 -15.60
CA TYR A 109 -15.54 -15.05 -16.51
C TYR A 109 -14.14 -15.18 -15.90
N ASP A 110 -13.94 -14.68 -14.67
CA ASP A 110 -12.63 -14.71 -14.00
C ASP A 110 -12.16 -16.15 -13.78
N SER A 111 -13.06 -17.05 -13.37
CA SER A 111 -12.77 -18.48 -13.19
C SER A 111 -12.36 -19.16 -14.50
N ASN A 112 -13.12 -18.95 -15.57
CA ASN A 112 -12.83 -19.53 -16.89
C ASN A 112 -11.55 -18.96 -17.50
N VAL A 113 -11.20 -17.69 -17.27
CA VAL A 113 -9.92 -17.12 -17.70
C VAL A 113 -8.76 -17.81 -16.97
N LEU A 114 -8.87 -17.99 -15.66
CA LEU A 114 -7.83 -18.65 -14.86
C LEU A 114 -7.64 -20.11 -15.31
N GLN A 115 -8.73 -20.87 -15.41
CA GLN A 115 -8.69 -22.26 -15.84
C GLN A 115 -8.18 -22.39 -17.28
N GLY A 116 -8.63 -21.53 -18.19
CA GLY A 116 -8.19 -21.50 -19.57
C GLY A 116 -6.69 -21.22 -19.73
N LYS A 117 -6.09 -20.41 -18.83
CA LYS A 117 -4.63 -20.21 -18.78
C LYS A 117 -3.88 -21.44 -18.32
N ILE A 118 -4.42 -22.17 -17.34
CA ILE A 118 -3.84 -23.41 -16.80
C ILE A 118 -3.88 -24.51 -17.88
N ASP A 119 -5.07 -24.81 -18.40
CA ASP A 119 -5.30 -25.94 -19.31
C ASP A 119 -4.54 -25.80 -20.63
N ARG A 120 -4.34 -24.57 -21.11
CA ARG A 120 -3.67 -24.28 -22.38
C ARG A 120 -2.21 -23.86 -22.22
N GLY A 121 -1.63 -24.00 -21.03
CA GLY A 121 -0.20 -23.75 -20.79
C GLY A 121 0.23 -22.30 -21.08
N TYR A 122 -0.65 -21.32 -20.86
CA TYR A 122 -0.40 -19.91 -21.19
C TYR A 122 0.89 -19.38 -20.56
N ASN A 123 1.14 -19.73 -19.29
CA ASN A 123 2.29 -19.23 -18.53
C ASN A 123 3.64 -19.74 -19.06
N THR A 124 3.67 -20.85 -19.79
CA THR A 124 4.91 -21.45 -20.33
C THR A 124 5.10 -21.18 -21.82
N LEU A 125 4.03 -20.83 -22.55
CA LEU A 125 4.03 -20.70 -24.00
C LEU A 125 5.07 -19.68 -24.50
N TYR A 126 5.15 -18.51 -23.88
CA TYR A 126 6.09 -17.46 -24.29
C TYR A 126 7.53 -17.98 -24.29
N THR A 127 7.97 -18.57 -23.17
CA THR A 127 9.35 -19.04 -22.99
C THR A 127 9.65 -20.23 -23.90
N SER A 128 8.72 -21.18 -24.06
CA SER A 128 8.93 -22.34 -24.95
C SER A 128 9.05 -21.91 -26.42
N THR A 129 8.18 -21.01 -26.88
CA THR A 129 8.21 -20.47 -28.24
C THR A 129 9.45 -19.61 -28.47
N TYR A 130 9.81 -18.75 -27.51
CA TYR A 130 11.00 -17.92 -27.61
C TYR A 130 12.26 -18.79 -27.80
N ASN A 131 12.47 -19.78 -26.92
CA ASN A 131 13.68 -20.60 -26.96
C ASN A 131 13.78 -21.41 -28.26
N SER A 132 12.69 -22.08 -28.66
CA SER A 132 12.68 -22.88 -29.88
C SER A 132 12.88 -22.05 -31.15
N THR A 133 12.22 -20.88 -31.25
CA THR A 133 12.38 -19.96 -32.38
C THR A 133 13.78 -19.32 -32.39
N TYR A 134 14.31 -18.95 -31.22
CA TYR A 134 15.65 -18.39 -31.08
C TYR A 134 16.71 -19.39 -31.58
N ASP A 135 16.69 -20.62 -31.07
CA ASP A 135 17.69 -21.64 -31.41
C ASP A 135 17.69 -21.96 -32.91
N THR A 136 16.51 -22.05 -33.51
CA THR A 136 16.35 -22.30 -34.94
C THR A 136 16.92 -21.16 -35.78
N ASN A 137 16.55 -19.92 -35.47
CA ASN A 137 17.00 -18.75 -36.23
C ASN A 137 18.48 -18.44 -36.02
N TYR A 138 18.99 -18.57 -34.78
CA TYR A 138 20.39 -18.32 -34.47
C TYR A 138 21.31 -19.23 -35.29
N ARG A 139 21.00 -20.53 -35.39
CA ARG A 139 21.80 -21.49 -36.18
C ARG A 139 21.86 -21.10 -37.65
N SER A 140 20.72 -20.71 -38.24
CA SER A 140 20.62 -20.30 -39.64
C SER A 140 21.39 -18.99 -39.91
N LEU A 141 21.16 -17.97 -39.08
CA LEU A 141 21.78 -16.65 -39.22
C LEU A 141 23.29 -16.68 -38.96
N TYR A 142 23.74 -17.43 -37.96
CA TYR A 142 25.16 -17.60 -37.69
C TYR A 142 25.89 -18.23 -38.88
N SER A 143 25.34 -19.31 -39.45
CA SER A 143 25.87 -19.91 -40.67
C SER A 143 25.95 -18.89 -41.81
N THR A 144 24.87 -18.13 -42.03
CA THR A 144 24.80 -17.11 -43.08
C THR A 144 25.85 -16.00 -42.91
N TYR A 145 26.06 -15.51 -41.69
CA TYR A 145 26.99 -14.40 -41.42
C TYR A 145 28.45 -14.82 -41.36
N THR A 146 28.74 -16.08 -41.06
CA THR A 146 30.13 -16.59 -41.05
C THR A 146 30.62 -17.07 -42.41
N GLN A 147 29.72 -17.51 -43.30
CA GLN A 147 30.06 -18.03 -44.62
C GLN A 147 31.02 -17.14 -45.46
N PRO A 148 30.88 -15.80 -45.53
CA PRO A 148 31.76 -14.96 -46.35
C PRO A 148 33.09 -14.56 -45.66
N ILE A 149 33.28 -14.90 -44.37
CA ILE A 149 34.47 -14.47 -43.61
C ILE A 149 35.77 -15.04 -44.21
N PRO A 150 35.88 -16.35 -44.54
CA PRO A 150 37.12 -16.90 -45.10
C PRO A 150 37.59 -16.18 -46.37
N ASP A 151 36.67 -15.85 -47.27
CA ASP A 151 36.98 -15.12 -48.52
C ASP A 151 37.48 -13.71 -48.23
N LYS A 152 36.84 -13.02 -47.27
CA LYS A 152 37.26 -11.69 -46.80
C LYS A 152 38.66 -11.71 -46.18
N LEU A 153 38.97 -12.72 -45.36
CA LEU A 153 40.29 -12.86 -44.74
C LEU A 153 41.38 -13.16 -45.79
N THR A 154 41.04 -13.94 -46.80
CA THR A 154 41.94 -14.23 -47.93
C THR A 154 42.23 -12.97 -48.73
N ALA A 155 41.20 -12.19 -49.06
CA ALA A 155 41.37 -10.91 -49.76
C ALA A 155 42.22 -9.91 -48.97
N GLU A 156 42.00 -9.78 -47.66
CA GLU A 156 42.79 -8.89 -46.81
C GLU A 156 44.25 -9.32 -46.72
N ARG A 157 44.51 -10.63 -46.60
CA ARG A 157 45.89 -11.15 -46.61
C ARG A 157 46.61 -10.80 -47.91
N THR A 158 45.97 -11.03 -49.06
CA THR A 158 46.55 -10.70 -50.37
C THR A 158 46.87 -9.22 -50.50
N LYS A 159 45.97 -8.34 -50.02
CA LYS A 159 46.18 -6.90 -49.99
C LYS A 159 47.37 -6.50 -49.10
N LEU A 160 47.45 -7.03 -47.88
CA LEU A 160 48.54 -6.72 -46.95
C LEU A 160 49.90 -7.24 -47.43
N GLN A 161 49.93 -8.31 -48.25
CA GLN A 161 51.16 -8.82 -48.86
C GLN A 161 51.81 -7.84 -49.82
N SER A 162 51.07 -6.90 -50.43
CA SER A 162 51.65 -5.80 -51.22
C SER A 162 51.87 -4.53 -50.41
N GLU A 163 50.87 -4.11 -49.62
CA GLU A 163 50.92 -2.80 -48.93
C GLU A 163 52.01 -2.70 -47.86
N ILE A 164 52.28 -3.79 -47.13
CA ILE A 164 53.26 -3.75 -46.05
C ILE A 164 54.69 -3.63 -46.61
N PRO A 165 55.14 -4.44 -47.58
CA PRO A 165 56.42 -4.21 -48.25
C PRO A 165 56.56 -2.81 -48.85
N ASP A 166 55.51 -2.28 -49.51
CA ASP A 166 55.53 -0.92 -50.08
C ASP A 166 55.77 0.14 -48.99
N ARG A 167 55.19 -0.04 -47.81
CA ARG A 167 55.44 0.85 -46.67
C ARG A 167 56.89 0.80 -46.21
N TYR A 168 57.50 -0.39 -46.12
CA TYR A 168 58.93 -0.52 -45.81
C TYR A 168 59.79 0.16 -46.88
N PHE A 169 59.48 -0.04 -48.17
CA PHE A 169 60.17 0.63 -49.28
C PHE A 169 60.13 2.16 -49.13
N ASN A 170 58.98 2.71 -48.78
CA ASN A 170 58.75 4.15 -48.75
C ASN A 170 59.16 4.85 -47.46
N SER A 171 59.24 4.16 -46.32
CA SER A 171 59.47 4.81 -45.01
C SER A 171 60.60 4.23 -44.15
N ASP A 172 61.10 3.03 -44.45
CA ASP A 172 62.21 2.46 -43.67
C ASP A 172 63.54 3.07 -44.14
N THR A 173 64.28 3.68 -43.21
CA THR A 173 65.51 4.42 -43.51
C THR A 173 66.65 3.52 -43.97
N ILE A 174 66.71 2.26 -43.52
CA ILE A 174 67.70 1.27 -43.94
C ILE A 174 67.42 0.85 -45.39
N ILE A 175 66.15 0.61 -45.71
CA ILE A 175 65.70 0.20 -47.05
C ILE A 175 65.86 1.35 -48.05
N GLN A 176 65.53 2.59 -47.68
CA GLN A 176 65.77 3.75 -48.55
C GLN A 176 67.26 3.98 -48.82
N ARG A 177 68.12 3.78 -47.81
CA ARG A 177 69.57 3.83 -48.00
C ARG A 177 70.03 2.76 -49.00
N TYR A 178 69.57 1.52 -48.83
CA TYR A 178 69.86 0.43 -49.76
C TYR A 178 69.44 0.77 -51.19
N PHE A 179 68.20 1.25 -51.37
CA PHE A 179 67.69 1.65 -52.68
C PHE A 179 68.57 2.70 -53.34
N ASN A 180 68.95 3.76 -52.60
CA ASN A 180 69.80 4.83 -53.13
C ASN A 180 71.19 4.33 -53.53
N GLU A 181 71.83 3.51 -52.69
CA GLU A 181 73.13 2.88 -52.98
C GLU A 181 73.04 1.99 -54.23
N ARG A 182 72.01 1.15 -54.32
CA ARG A 182 71.81 0.21 -55.44
C ARG A 182 71.41 0.92 -56.73
N HIS A 183 70.60 1.96 -56.65
CA HIS A 183 70.22 2.79 -57.80
C HIS A 183 71.45 3.53 -58.35
N ASN A 184 72.28 4.13 -57.50
CA ASN A 184 73.52 4.77 -57.93
C ASN A 184 74.48 3.77 -58.57
N TYR A 185 74.60 2.56 -58.01
CA TYR A 185 75.39 1.47 -58.58
C TYR A 185 74.94 1.11 -60.01
N TYR A 186 73.65 0.87 -60.23
CA TYR A 186 73.14 0.55 -61.57
C TYR A 186 73.19 1.73 -62.55
N ARG A 187 73.11 2.98 -62.05
CA ARG A 187 73.28 4.17 -62.90
C ARG A 187 74.71 4.34 -63.39
N ALA A 188 75.70 3.95 -62.57
CA ALA A 188 77.12 3.98 -62.93
C ALA A 188 77.52 2.87 -63.92
N GLY A 189 76.67 1.86 -64.13
CA GLY A 189 76.93 0.72 -64.99
C GLY A 189 77.69 -0.39 -64.30
N THR A 190 77.38 -1.63 -64.66
CA THR A 190 77.91 -2.84 -64.02
C THR A 190 78.64 -3.76 -65.01
N ASN A 191 78.89 -3.28 -66.24
CA ASN A 191 79.59 -4.01 -67.29
C ASN A 191 80.79 -3.17 -67.71
N GLY A 192 82.00 -3.73 -67.58
CA GLY A 192 83.24 -3.06 -67.98
C GLY A 192 83.29 -2.88 -69.50
N GLY A 193 83.32 -1.62 -69.94
CA GLY A 193 83.83 -1.23 -71.25
C GLY A 193 82.96 -1.52 -72.48
N PHE A 194 83.16 -0.70 -73.50
CA PHE A 194 82.43 -0.68 -74.78
C PHE A 194 82.64 -1.93 -75.66
N LEU A 195 83.57 -2.83 -75.29
CA LEU A 195 83.96 -4.02 -76.06
C LEU A 195 84.18 -5.27 -75.16
N GLY A 196 83.16 -5.66 -74.39
CA GLY A 196 82.90 -7.05 -73.98
C GLY A 196 84.07 -7.93 -73.50
N GLY A 197 85.03 -7.42 -72.72
CA GLY A 197 86.22 -8.20 -72.36
C GLY A 197 86.91 -7.94 -71.02
N ASP A 198 86.41 -7.06 -70.15
CA ASP A 198 87.09 -6.75 -68.88
C ASP A 198 86.37 -7.37 -67.65
N ASP A 199 87.10 -8.22 -66.91
CA ASP A 199 86.72 -8.86 -65.65
C ASP A 199 86.61 -7.90 -64.44
N ASP A 200 86.65 -6.57 -64.67
CA ASP A 200 86.80 -5.56 -63.61
C ASP A 200 85.50 -4.88 -63.14
N ALA A 201 84.33 -5.33 -63.62
CA ALA A 201 83.08 -4.91 -63.01
C ALA A 201 82.85 -5.67 -61.70
N LYS A 202 83.16 -5.04 -60.56
CA LYS A 202 82.92 -5.61 -59.23
C LYS A 202 81.42 -5.82 -58.99
N VAL A 203 80.92 -7.00 -59.35
CA VAL A 203 79.52 -7.40 -59.18
C VAL A 203 79.20 -7.44 -57.69
N ILE A 204 78.23 -6.65 -57.23
CA ILE A 204 77.77 -6.71 -55.83
C ILE A 204 76.80 -7.88 -55.68
N ASN A 205 77.28 -8.96 -55.07
CA ASN A 205 76.46 -10.08 -54.62
C ASN A 205 76.15 -9.92 -53.12
N ASP A 206 75.00 -9.33 -52.81
CA ASP A 206 74.50 -9.09 -51.45
C ASP A 206 73.32 -10.00 -51.10
N GLY A 207 73.14 -11.08 -51.84
CA GLY A 207 72.01 -12.00 -51.70
C GLY A 207 70.75 -11.58 -52.44
N THR A 208 70.72 -10.40 -53.09
CA THR A 208 69.68 -10.02 -54.06
C THR A 208 70.07 -10.44 -55.49
N THR A 209 69.10 -10.39 -56.40
CA THR A 209 69.29 -10.76 -57.81
C THR A 209 70.35 -9.87 -58.47
N ILE A 210 71.27 -10.49 -59.20
CA ILE A 210 72.34 -9.78 -59.87
C ILE A 210 71.86 -9.36 -61.26
N TYR A 211 71.83 -8.05 -61.51
CA TYR A 211 71.56 -7.49 -62.83
C TYR A 211 72.82 -6.93 -63.47
N LYS A 212 72.89 -6.99 -64.81
CA LYS A 212 73.94 -6.36 -65.60
C LYS A 212 73.38 -5.18 -66.40
N THR A 213 73.96 -3.99 -66.24
CA THR A 213 73.55 -2.75 -66.94
C THR A 213 74.73 -2.02 -67.53
N ARG A 214 74.46 -1.20 -68.55
CA ARG A 214 75.39 -0.18 -69.02
C ARG A 214 75.17 1.13 -68.24
N PRO A 215 76.21 1.98 -68.10
CA PRO A 215 76.08 3.28 -67.46
C PRO A 215 75.00 4.14 -68.13
N VAL A 216 74.23 4.90 -67.34
CA VAL A 216 73.22 5.82 -67.87
C VAL A 216 73.84 6.92 -68.73
N SER A 217 75.11 7.27 -68.48
CA SER A 217 75.87 8.19 -69.33
C SER A 217 76.06 7.69 -70.77
N GLU A 218 75.91 6.38 -71.03
CA GLU A 218 75.98 5.80 -72.39
C GLU A 218 74.64 5.84 -73.14
N ASP A 219 73.56 6.35 -72.53
CA ASP A 219 72.25 6.58 -73.15
C ASP A 219 71.77 8.02 -72.89
N PRO A 220 72.50 9.04 -73.39
CA PRO A 220 72.20 10.44 -73.12
C PRO A 220 70.86 10.89 -73.72
N THR A 221 70.34 10.19 -74.73
CA THR A 221 69.03 10.45 -75.34
C THR A 221 67.87 9.71 -74.66
N GLY A 222 68.17 8.77 -73.76
CA GLY A 222 67.18 7.97 -73.02
C GLY A 222 66.43 6.93 -73.87
N VAL A 223 66.81 6.76 -75.14
CA VAL A 223 66.12 5.87 -76.09
C VAL A 223 66.30 4.40 -75.69
N LEU A 224 67.45 4.05 -75.10
CA LEU A 224 67.76 2.67 -74.67
C LEU A 224 67.22 2.34 -73.26
N LYS A 225 66.59 3.33 -72.61
CA LYS A 225 65.92 3.24 -71.31
C LYS A 225 66.85 2.78 -70.18
N TYR A 226 68.15 3.09 -70.23
CA TYR A 226 69.09 2.66 -69.19
C TYR A 226 68.76 3.23 -67.81
N ALA A 227 68.30 4.47 -67.73
CA ALA A 227 67.85 5.07 -66.48
C ALA A 227 66.62 4.35 -65.89
N ALA A 228 65.67 3.94 -66.74
CA ALA A 228 64.48 3.21 -66.31
C ALA A 228 64.83 1.79 -65.84
N LYS A 229 65.76 1.10 -66.53
CA LYS A 229 66.27 -0.22 -66.10
C LYS A 229 67.03 -0.15 -64.79
N ALA A 230 67.87 0.89 -64.58
CA ALA A 230 68.57 1.09 -63.33
C ALA A 230 67.59 1.27 -62.15
N LEU A 231 66.50 2.01 -62.37
CA LEU A 231 65.42 2.18 -61.40
C LEU A 231 64.68 0.86 -61.14
N GLU A 232 64.31 0.12 -62.20
CA GLU A 232 63.64 -1.17 -62.12
C GLU A 232 64.45 -2.21 -61.34
N TYR A 233 65.75 -2.34 -61.64
CA TYR A 233 66.63 -3.29 -60.96
C TYR A 233 66.91 -2.90 -59.52
N ALA A 234 67.12 -1.61 -59.24
CA ALA A 234 67.26 -1.14 -57.86
C ALA A 234 65.97 -1.39 -57.06
N THR A 235 64.80 -1.13 -57.66
CA THR A 235 63.50 -1.39 -57.03
C THR A 235 63.32 -2.87 -56.73
N THR A 236 63.61 -3.73 -57.71
CA THR A 236 63.51 -5.19 -57.56
C THR A 236 64.41 -5.71 -56.45
N ASN A 237 65.70 -5.33 -56.46
CA ASN A 237 66.62 -5.71 -55.38
C ASN A 237 66.20 -5.16 -54.02
N THR A 238 65.59 -3.98 -53.97
CA THR A 238 65.12 -3.41 -52.72
C THR A 238 63.97 -4.23 -52.14
N TYR A 239 63.00 -4.69 -52.94
CA TYR A 239 61.97 -5.61 -52.45
C TYR A 239 62.53 -6.97 -52.03
N GLU A 240 63.52 -7.49 -52.73
CA GLU A 240 64.24 -8.70 -52.30
C GLU A 240 64.97 -8.48 -50.97
N MET A 241 65.59 -7.31 -50.79
CA MET A 241 66.25 -6.93 -49.54
C MET A 241 65.25 -6.76 -48.39
N ILE A 242 64.06 -6.19 -48.64
CA ILE A 242 62.95 -6.17 -47.68
C ILE A 242 62.58 -7.60 -47.26
N GLN A 243 62.47 -8.53 -48.22
CA GLN A 243 62.19 -9.94 -47.91
C GLN A 243 63.30 -10.60 -47.08
N LEU A 244 64.56 -10.26 -47.37
CA LEU A 244 65.73 -10.80 -46.69
C LEU A 244 65.94 -10.23 -45.28
N LEU A 245 65.57 -8.98 -45.02
CA LEU A 245 65.74 -8.34 -43.71
C LEU A 245 64.52 -8.48 -42.80
N TYR A 246 63.31 -8.29 -43.38
CA TYR A 246 62.05 -8.11 -42.65
C TYR A 246 60.94 -9.07 -43.07
N GLY A 247 61.08 -9.77 -44.20
CA GLY A 247 60.06 -10.63 -44.77
C GLY A 247 60.30 -12.13 -44.61
N GLY A 248 59.64 -12.93 -45.45
CA GLY A 248 59.62 -14.40 -45.31
C GLY A 248 61.00 -15.06 -45.44
N ARG A 249 61.95 -14.35 -46.05
CA ARG A 249 63.31 -14.84 -46.29
C ARG A 249 64.29 -14.47 -45.17
N ALA A 250 63.84 -13.79 -44.11
CA ALA A 250 64.69 -13.36 -43.01
C ALA A 250 65.39 -14.51 -42.25
N GLY A 251 64.75 -15.69 -42.20
CA GLY A 251 65.31 -16.90 -41.59
C GLY A 251 66.27 -17.69 -42.50
N GLU A 252 66.38 -17.33 -43.79
CA GLU A 252 67.25 -18.04 -44.72
C GLU A 252 68.73 -17.82 -44.38
N ALA A 253 69.50 -18.90 -44.34
CA ALA A 253 70.96 -18.83 -44.30
C ALA A 253 71.45 -18.25 -45.64
N ASN A 254 71.94 -17.00 -45.63
CA ASN A 254 72.39 -16.30 -46.82
C ASN A 254 73.75 -15.66 -46.57
N THR A 255 74.81 -16.39 -46.93
CA THR A 255 76.20 -15.98 -46.73
C THR A 255 76.60 -14.77 -47.58
N ASN A 256 75.98 -14.60 -48.75
CA ASN A 256 76.22 -13.43 -49.63
C ASN A 256 75.69 -12.14 -48.98
N LEU A 257 74.51 -12.20 -48.37
CA LEU A 257 73.96 -11.07 -47.60
C LEU A 257 74.81 -10.75 -46.37
N THR A 258 75.10 -11.74 -45.52
CA THR A 258 75.85 -11.51 -44.26
C THR A 258 77.28 -11.03 -44.50
N ASN A 259 77.87 -11.38 -45.65
CA ASN A 259 79.19 -10.90 -46.04
C ASN A 259 79.18 -9.56 -46.78
N SER A 260 78.02 -9.10 -47.25
CA SER A 260 77.88 -7.84 -47.98
C SER A 260 78.33 -6.63 -47.15
N THR A 261 78.91 -5.64 -47.84
CA THR A 261 79.30 -4.36 -47.22
C THR A 261 78.09 -3.66 -46.62
N PHE A 262 76.94 -3.70 -47.32
CA PHE A 262 75.70 -3.10 -46.86
C PHE A 262 75.23 -3.69 -45.52
N TYR A 263 75.10 -5.02 -45.41
CA TYR A 263 74.62 -5.66 -44.17
C TYR A 263 75.56 -5.44 -42.99
N LYS A 264 76.88 -5.54 -43.22
CA LYS A 264 77.90 -5.28 -42.18
C LYS A 264 77.86 -3.86 -41.63
N SER A 265 77.42 -2.88 -42.44
CA SER A 265 77.29 -1.48 -42.00
C SER A 265 76.10 -1.24 -41.06
N LEU A 266 75.18 -2.21 -40.87
CA LEU A 266 73.96 -2.03 -40.10
C LEU A 266 74.12 -2.22 -38.57
N ASN A 267 75.33 -2.52 -38.07
CA ASN A 267 75.70 -2.62 -36.65
C ASN A 267 74.64 -3.27 -35.72
N SER A 268 74.82 -4.54 -35.36
CA SER A 268 73.92 -5.29 -34.45
C SER A 268 72.48 -5.50 -34.97
N PHE A 269 72.28 -5.45 -36.28
CA PHE A 269 70.98 -5.73 -36.91
C PHE A 269 70.63 -7.23 -36.87
N THR A 270 69.39 -7.56 -36.49
CA THR A 270 68.86 -8.93 -36.48
C THR A 270 67.75 -9.06 -37.51
N ARG A 271 67.90 -10.01 -38.44
CA ARG A 271 66.88 -10.34 -39.44
C ARG A 271 65.72 -11.07 -38.77
N ASN A 272 64.49 -10.65 -39.05
CA ASN A 272 63.29 -11.34 -38.57
C ASN A 272 62.13 -11.14 -39.55
N ASN A 273 61.20 -12.10 -39.63
CA ASN A 273 60.01 -12.00 -40.47
C ASN A 273 58.93 -11.13 -39.79
N THR A 274 59.26 -9.86 -39.54
CA THR A 274 58.36 -8.88 -38.93
C THR A 274 57.14 -8.60 -39.81
N ILE A 275 57.31 -8.61 -41.14
CA ILE A 275 56.21 -8.42 -42.11
C ILE A 275 55.21 -9.57 -42.01
N GLY A 276 55.66 -10.82 -42.03
CA GLY A 276 54.78 -11.99 -41.91
C GLY A 276 54.03 -12.03 -40.57
N ALA A 277 54.71 -11.65 -39.48
CA ALA A 277 54.10 -11.54 -38.16
C ALA A 277 53.04 -10.41 -38.11
N GLU A 278 53.30 -9.27 -38.75
CA GLU A 278 52.36 -8.16 -38.84
C GLU A 278 51.10 -8.53 -39.64
N ILE A 279 51.27 -9.12 -40.83
CA ILE A 279 50.15 -9.62 -41.66
C ILE A 279 49.30 -10.60 -40.86
N THR A 280 49.93 -11.56 -40.19
CA THR A 280 49.23 -12.56 -39.37
C THR A 280 48.42 -11.90 -38.26
N THR A 281 49.02 -10.94 -37.56
CA THR A 281 48.35 -10.19 -36.48
C THR A 281 47.14 -9.41 -36.98
N LEU A 282 47.27 -8.71 -38.11
CA LEU A 282 46.18 -7.91 -38.68
C LEU A 282 45.04 -8.78 -39.19
N VAL A 283 45.34 -9.86 -39.91
CA VAL A 283 44.34 -10.83 -40.39
C VAL A 283 43.64 -11.52 -39.22
N GLN A 284 44.37 -11.87 -38.15
CA GLN A 284 43.76 -12.44 -36.95
C GLN A 284 42.81 -11.44 -36.28
N ARG A 285 43.22 -10.17 -36.16
CA ARG A 285 42.36 -9.11 -35.60
C ARG A 285 41.06 -8.93 -36.42
N LEU A 286 41.17 -9.00 -37.75
CA LEU A 286 40.00 -8.94 -38.64
C LEU A 286 39.12 -10.19 -38.51
N SER A 287 39.73 -11.37 -38.34
CA SER A 287 39.02 -12.64 -38.11
C SER A 287 38.19 -12.55 -36.83
N ASP A 288 38.83 -12.21 -35.71
CA ASP A 288 38.18 -12.11 -34.40
C ASP A 288 37.04 -11.09 -34.43
N ALA A 289 37.30 -9.90 -35.02
CA ALA A 289 36.28 -8.87 -35.17
C ALA A 289 35.11 -9.31 -36.07
N SER A 290 35.38 -10.03 -37.17
CA SER A 290 34.35 -10.48 -38.12
C SER A 290 33.47 -11.57 -37.52
N TYR A 291 34.05 -12.56 -36.83
CA TYR A 291 33.29 -13.62 -36.15
C TYR A 291 32.52 -13.09 -34.94
N ALA A 292 33.09 -12.16 -34.17
CA ALA A 292 32.38 -11.49 -33.10
C ALA A 292 31.17 -10.70 -33.63
N ALA A 293 31.35 -9.92 -34.71
CA ALA A 293 30.26 -9.18 -35.34
C ALA A 293 29.17 -10.10 -35.89
N ALA A 294 29.53 -11.21 -36.55
CA ALA A 294 28.59 -12.21 -37.03
C ALA A 294 27.77 -12.84 -35.89
N THR A 295 28.43 -13.17 -34.78
CA THR A 295 27.79 -13.72 -33.58
C THR A 295 26.79 -12.72 -32.99
N ILE A 296 27.20 -11.47 -32.81
CA ILE A 296 26.34 -10.41 -32.26
C ILE A 296 25.11 -10.20 -33.15
N ARG A 297 25.32 -10.09 -34.47
CA ARG A 297 24.24 -9.88 -35.44
C ARG A 297 23.25 -11.05 -35.45
N ALA A 298 23.75 -12.29 -35.46
CA ALA A 298 22.91 -13.49 -35.41
C ALA A 298 22.07 -13.55 -34.12
N LYS A 299 22.69 -13.28 -32.95
CA LYS A 299 21.98 -13.29 -31.66
C LYS A 299 20.91 -12.20 -31.58
N PHE A 300 21.23 -10.99 -32.06
CA PHE A 300 20.30 -9.85 -32.03
C PHE A 300 19.07 -10.11 -32.90
N GLU A 301 19.27 -10.54 -34.14
CA GLU A 301 18.17 -10.78 -35.09
C GLU A 301 17.36 -12.03 -34.71
N ALA A 302 17.99 -13.12 -34.27
CA ALA A 302 17.28 -14.27 -33.73
C ALA A 302 16.43 -13.91 -32.50
N GLY A 303 16.93 -13.02 -31.64
CA GLY A 303 16.21 -12.50 -30.49
C GLY A 303 14.94 -11.73 -30.89
N GLN A 304 15.04 -10.86 -31.90
CA GLN A 304 13.88 -10.11 -32.41
C GLN A 304 12.81 -11.02 -33.02
N LEU A 305 13.21 -11.99 -33.84
CA LEU A 305 12.28 -12.95 -34.45
C LEU A 305 11.61 -13.83 -33.40
N ALA A 306 12.37 -14.31 -32.40
CA ALA A 306 11.84 -15.10 -31.30
C ALA A 306 10.86 -14.32 -30.43
N GLU A 307 11.15 -13.06 -30.12
CA GLU A 307 10.26 -12.19 -29.36
C GLU A 307 8.96 -11.89 -30.11
N ALA A 308 9.04 -11.57 -31.41
CA ALA A 308 7.88 -11.29 -32.24
C ALA A 308 6.92 -12.50 -32.30
N GLU A 309 7.46 -13.70 -32.54
CA GLU A 309 6.64 -14.91 -32.63
C GLU A 309 6.08 -15.36 -31.27
N ALA A 310 6.89 -15.29 -30.20
CA ALA A 310 6.43 -15.59 -28.85
C ALA A 310 5.29 -14.66 -28.41
N LYS A 311 5.39 -13.36 -28.72
CA LYS A 311 4.32 -12.38 -28.47
C LYS A 311 3.05 -12.72 -29.26
N ARG A 312 3.18 -12.94 -30.58
CA ARG A 312 2.05 -13.25 -31.47
C ARG A 312 1.25 -14.46 -30.98
N LEU A 313 1.91 -15.60 -30.73
CA LEU A 313 1.25 -16.83 -30.29
C LEU A 313 0.65 -16.71 -28.88
N THR A 314 1.32 -16.00 -27.97
CA THR A 314 0.82 -15.77 -26.61
C THR A 314 -0.45 -14.90 -26.62
N GLU A 315 -0.47 -13.87 -27.47
CA GLU A 315 -1.62 -12.97 -27.63
C GLU A 315 -2.82 -13.64 -28.32
N GLU A 316 -2.56 -14.45 -29.36
CA GLU A 316 -3.57 -15.28 -30.02
C GLU A 316 -4.23 -16.27 -29.03
N LEU A 317 -3.41 -16.96 -28.23
CA LEU A 317 -3.91 -17.86 -27.19
C LEU A 317 -4.75 -17.11 -26.15
N TYR A 318 -4.24 -15.97 -25.65
CA TYR A 318 -4.97 -15.19 -24.64
C TYR A 318 -6.32 -14.72 -25.17
N THR A 319 -6.35 -14.23 -26.40
CA THR A 319 -7.59 -13.78 -27.06
C THR A 319 -8.60 -14.93 -27.18
N SER A 320 -8.14 -16.14 -27.49
CA SER A 320 -9.00 -17.33 -27.49
C SER A 320 -9.53 -17.65 -26.09
N ILE A 321 -8.68 -17.58 -25.06
CA ILE A 321 -9.11 -17.77 -23.65
C ILE A 321 -10.20 -16.79 -23.26
N LEU A 322 -10.03 -15.51 -23.58
CA LEU A 322 -11.02 -14.48 -23.25
C LEU A 322 -12.35 -14.70 -23.98
N ARG A 323 -12.32 -15.18 -25.23
CA ARG A 323 -13.52 -15.48 -26.01
C ARG A 323 -14.32 -16.65 -25.41
N ASP A 324 -13.63 -17.72 -25.05
CA ASP A 324 -14.26 -18.91 -24.45
C ASP A 324 -14.84 -18.57 -23.07
N ALA A 325 -14.07 -17.87 -22.24
CA ALA A 325 -14.52 -17.40 -20.93
C ALA A 325 -15.73 -16.48 -21.02
N ARG A 326 -15.75 -15.55 -21.99
CA ARG A 326 -16.93 -14.70 -22.25
C ARG A 326 -18.16 -15.54 -22.62
N THR A 327 -17.99 -16.54 -23.48
CA THR A 327 -19.10 -17.37 -23.95
C THR A 327 -19.70 -18.19 -22.80
N ALA A 328 -18.85 -18.80 -21.97
CA ALA A 328 -19.27 -19.52 -20.77
C ALA A 328 -19.99 -18.61 -19.77
N ALA A 329 -19.41 -17.44 -19.47
CA ALA A 329 -19.98 -16.47 -18.54
C ALA A 329 -21.35 -15.93 -19.00
N LEU A 330 -21.52 -15.67 -20.31
CA LEU A 330 -22.81 -15.25 -20.88
C LEU A 330 -23.88 -16.33 -20.73
N LEU A 331 -23.52 -17.60 -20.93
CA LEU A 331 -24.46 -18.72 -20.83
C LEU A 331 -24.91 -18.92 -19.38
N GLU A 332 -23.99 -18.84 -18.43
CA GLU A 332 -24.26 -18.99 -17.01
C GLU A 332 -25.11 -17.83 -16.46
N ALA A 333 -24.75 -16.58 -16.81
CA ALA A 333 -25.49 -15.40 -16.38
C ALA A 333 -26.91 -15.35 -16.94
N LYS A 334 -27.16 -15.87 -18.15
CA LYS A 334 -28.51 -15.91 -18.76
C LYS A 334 -29.50 -16.82 -18.04
N ASN A 335 -29.03 -17.86 -17.36
CA ASN A 335 -29.88 -18.87 -16.72
C ASN A 335 -30.09 -18.62 -15.22
N THR A 336 -29.72 -17.45 -14.70
CA THR A 336 -29.70 -17.22 -13.25
C THR A 336 -31.06 -16.73 -12.72
N PRO A 337 -31.65 -17.42 -11.74
CA PRO A 337 -32.77 -16.89 -10.98
C PRO A 337 -32.31 -15.83 -9.96
N VAL A 338 -32.94 -14.66 -9.98
CA VAL A 338 -32.68 -13.54 -9.02
C VAL A 338 -32.89 -13.97 -7.56
N SER A 339 -33.70 -15.00 -7.33
CA SER A 339 -34.03 -15.52 -6.00
C SER A 339 -32.80 -16.03 -5.21
N SER A 340 -31.80 -16.60 -5.90
CA SER A 340 -30.59 -17.14 -5.25
C SER A 340 -29.59 -16.06 -4.83
N LEU A 341 -29.82 -14.80 -5.19
CA LEU A 341 -28.91 -13.72 -4.83
C LEU A 341 -28.97 -13.44 -3.34
N ARG A 342 -27.79 -13.43 -2.72
CA ARG A 342 -27.64 -13.15 -1.30
C ARG A 342 -27.51 -11.66 -1.04
N THR A 343 -28.65 -11.00 -0.98
CA THR A 343 -28.74 -9.53 -0.90
C THR A 343 -29.47 -9.05 0.35
N LYS A 344 -30.06 -9.99 1.10
CA LYS A 344 -30.49 -9.78 2.48
C LYS A 344 -29.33 -10.05 3.42
N ALA A 345 -29.32 -9.42 4.58
CA ALA A 345 -28.39 -9.74 5.64
C ALA A 345 -29.10 -9.83 6.98
N ASP A 346 -28.58 -10.65 7.88
CA ASP A 346 -28.97 -10.71 9.27
C ASP A 346 -27.69 -10.73 10.11
N VAL A 347 -27.61 -9.82 11.09
CA VAL A 347 -26.46 -9.70 11.98
C VAL A 347 -26.92 -9.95 13.40
N PHE A 348 -26.25 -10.87 14.08
CA PHE A 348 -26.45 -11.16 15.50
C PHE A 348 -25.19 -10.74 16.25
N ILE A 349 -25.33 -9.90 17.26
CA ILE A 349 -24.28 -9.61 18.24
C ILE A 349 -24.72 -10.24 19.55
N TYR A 350 -23.96 -11.18 20.10
CA TYR A 350 -24.38 -11.95 21.26
C TYR A 350 -23.27 -12.13 22.27
N GLY A 351 -23.67 -12.40 23.51
CA GLY A 351 -22.76 -12.47 24.64
C GLY A 351 -21.98 -11.18 24.81
N LEU A 352 -22.67 -10.04 24.88
CA LEU A 352 -22.03 -8.79 25.28
C LEU A 352 -21.54 -8.91 26.73
N ALA A 353 -20.25 -8.70 26.98
CA ALA A 353 -19.69 -8.70 28.33
C ALA A 353 -18.76 -7.51 28.56
N LEU A 354 -18.87 -6.95 29.76
CA LEU A 354 -18.01 -5.90 30.28
C LEU A 354 -17.36 -6.39 31.59
N SER A 355 -16.05 -6.23 31.73
CA SER A 355 -15.30 -6.71 32.89
C SER A 355 -14.01 -5.91 33.08
N LYS A 356 -13.24 -6.22 34.14
CA LYS A 356 -11.91 -5.64 34.33
C LYS A 356 -10.94 -6.12 33.25
N SER A 357 -10.01 -5.27 32.82
CA SER A 357 -8.87 -5.66 31.99
C SER A 357 -8.03 -6.76 32.67
N ASP A 358 -7.57 -7.74 31.89
CA ASP A 358 -6.77 -8.89 32.37
C ASP A 358 -5.46 -9.09 31.59
N GLY A 359 -5.15 -8.21 30.64
CA GLY A 359 -3.96 -8.33 29.80
C GLY A 359 -4.14 -9.25 28.59
N SER A 360 -5.32 -9.85 28.40
CA SER A 360 -5.60 -10.81 27.35
C SER A 360 -6.57 -10.27 26.31
N LEU A 361 -6.26 -10.54 25.04
CA LEU A 361 -7.16 -10.35 23.90
C LEU A 361 -7.75 -11.67 23.40
N SER A 362 -7.52 -12.80 24.09
CA SER A 362 -8.06 -14.12 23.69
C SER A 362 -9.36 -14.49 24.36
N THR A 363 -9.64 -13.90 25.51
CA THR A 363 -10.86 -14.17 26.27
C THR A 363 -11.84 -13.02 26.08
N ARG A 364 -13.13 -13.35 25.93
CA ARG A 364 -14.22 -12.36 25.79
C ARG A 364 -14.28 -11.39 26.99
N TYR A 365 -14.00 -11.88 28.20
CA TYR A 365 -14.07 -11.13 29.46
C TYR A 365 -13.23 -11.83 30.54
N SER A 366 -12.90 -11.12 31.62
CA SER A 366 -11.99 -11.59 32.67
C SER A 366 -12.68 -12.26 33.87
N ASN A 367 -14.01 -12.21 33.94
CA ASN A 367 -14.77 -12.58 35.15
C ASN A 367 -14.31 -11.83 36.41
N GLN A 368 -13.81 -10.60 36.27
CA GLN A 368 -13.44 -9.72 37.37
C GLN A 368 -14.24 -8.42 37.27
N GLY A 369 -14.72 -7.93 38.41
CA GLY A 369 -15.38 -6.62 38.49
C GLY A 369 -14.35 -5.49 38.42
N PHE A 370 -14.81 -4.31 37.99
CA PHE A 370 -14.00 -3.09 37.99
C PHE A 370 -14.81 -1.92 38.53
N SER A 371 -14.11 -0.89 39.01
CA SER A 371 -14.70 0.38 39.40
C SER A 371 -14.46 1.40 38.30
N TRP A 372 -15.46 2.22 38.02
CA TRP A 372 -15.43 3.20 36.95
C TRP A 372 -15.73 4.59 37.51
N GLY A 373 -14.68 5.39 37.67
CA GLY A 373 -14.73 6.66 38.39
C GLY A 373 -14.48 6.51 39.89
N SER A 374 -14.37 7.64 40.57
CA SER A 374 -14.17 7.74 42.01
C SER A 374 -15.10 8.79 42.61
N ALA A 375 -15.10 8.94 43.94
CA ALA A 375 -15.84 10.02 44.59
C ALA A 375 -15.35 11.40 44.15
N ASP A 376 -14.03 11.54 43.94
CA ASP A 376 -13.44 12.80 43.48
C ASP A 376 -13.68 13.03 41.99
N ASN A 377 -13.65 11.98 41.16
CA ASN A 377 -13.84 12.05 39.71
C ASN A 377 -14.95 11.09 39.26
N PRO A 378 -16.23 11.42 39.54
CA PRO A 378 -17.35 10.52 39.30
C PRO A 378 -17.88 10.64 37.87
N TRP A 379 -18.81 9.74 37.54
CA TRP A 379 -19.79 10.00 36.49
C TRP A 379 -20.72 11.13 36.91
N LEU A 380 -20.99 12.05 35.99
CA LEU A 380 -21.88 13.19 36.24
C LEU A 380 -23.09 13.15 35.31
N PHE A 381 -24.26 13.26 35.91
CA PHE A 381 -25.49 13.65 35.22
C PHE A 381 -25.92 15.01 35.77
N ARG A 382 -25.80 16.06 34.95
CA ARG A 382 -25.98 17.43 35.45
C ARG A 382 -26.58 18.36 34.40
N ALA A 383 -27.26 19.40 34.88
CA ALA A 383 -27.62 20.55 34.07
C ALA A 383 -26.50 21.60 34.09
N GLY A 384 -26.46 22.43 33.05
CA GLY A 384 -25.56 23.58 32.98
C GLY A 384 -26.03 24.62 31.97
N THR A 385 -25.26 25.70 31.87
CA THR A 385 -25.53 26.79 30.92
C THR A 385 -24.21 27.23 30.29
N GLU A 386 -24.24 27.51 28.99
CA GLU A 386 -23.08 28.03 28.26
C GLU A 386 -23.50 29.20 27.36
N ASN A 387 -22.71 30.27 27.36
CA ASN A 387 -22.97 31.44 26.53
C ASN A 387 -22.33 31.25 25.15
N VAL A 388 -23.15 31.10 24.10
CA VAL A 388 -22.68 30.71 22.76
C VAL A 388 -23.35 31.48 21.64
N LYS A 389 -22.68 31.50 20.47
CA LYS A 389 -23.22 31.97 19.19
C LYS A 389 -23.36 30.77 18.28
N GLN A 390 -24.59 30.40 17.87
CA GLN A 390 -24.84 29.21 17.04
C GLN A 390 -25.11 29.54 15.58
N PHE A 391 -26.17 30.28 15.27
CA PHE A 391 -26.58 30.55 13.88
C PHE A 391 -26.59 32.03 13.52
N LYS A 392 -26.71 32.90 14.54
CA LYS A 392 -26.73 34.36 14.42
C LYS A 392 -25.56 34.97 15.19
N ASP A 393 -25.14 36.18 14.83
CA ASP A 393 -24.03 36.88 15.48
C ASP A 393 -24.45 37.53 16.82
N ALA A 394 -25.19 36.79 17.63
CA ALA A 394 -25.71 37.20 18.93
C ALA A 394 -25.45 36.08 19.93
N ALA A 395 -24.72 36.40 21.01
CA ALA A 395 -24.45 35.44 22.06
C ALA A 395 -25.68 35.30 22.95
N LYS A 396 -26.11 34.06 23.22
CA LYS A 396 -27.21 33.75 24.13
C LYS A 396 -26.80 32.61 25.05
N ASP A 397 -27.40 32.56 26.22
CA ASP A 397 -27.23 31.46 27.16
C ASP A 397 -28.04 30.25 26.70
N VAL A 398 -27.37 29.11 26.52
CA VAL A 398 -27.97 27.83 26.17
C VAL A 398 -27.90 26.92 27.39
N GLY A 399 -29.06 26.56 27.93
CA GLY A 399 -29.18 25.51 28.95
C GLY A 399 -29.00 24.13 28.33
N TYR A 400 -28.30 23.25 29.02
CA TYR A 400 -28.09 21.86 28.59
C TYR A 400 -28.22 20.88 29.75
N ILE A 401 -28.51 19.63 29.42
CA ILE A 401 -28.34 18.47 30.29
C ILE A 401 -27.20 17.61 29.75
N ALA A 402 -26.33 17.12 30.62
CA ALA A 402 -25.12 16.40 30.24
C ALA A 402 -24.97 15.08 31.00
N LEU A 403 -24.54 14.05 30.27
CA LEU A 403 -23.93 12.84 30.82
C LEU A 403 -22.43 12.92 30.56
N GLU A 404 -21.63 12.89 31.61
CA GLU A 404 -20.18 13.06 31.54
C GLU A 404 -19.50 11.86 32.24
N ALA A 405 -18.57 11.22 31.53
CA ALA A 405 -17.68 10.23 32.10
C ALA A 405 -16.67 10.92 33.04
N PRO A 406 -15.99 10.18 33.93
CA PRO A 406 -14.87 10.69 34.70
C PRO A 406 -13.88 11.45 33.81
N LEU A 407 -13.38 12.58 34.29
CA LEU A 407 -12.44 13.41 33.57
C LEU A 407 -11.13 12.66 33.29
N SER A 408 -10.54 12.89 32.12
CA SER A 408 -9.26 12.29 31.75
C SER A 408 -8.10 13.16 32.20
N PRO A 409 -7.13 12.64 32.96
CA PRO A 409 -5.97 13.41 33.40
C PRO A 409 -5.07 13.84 32.23
N ILE A 410 -4.42 15.00 32.35
CA ILE A 410 -3.46 15.49 31.35
C ILE A 410 -2.21 14.61 31.31
N ALA A 411 -1.77 14.11 32.47
CA ALA A 411 -0.56 13.31 32.58
C ALA A 411 -0.73 11.87 32.04
N GLY A 412 -1.97 11.43 31.77
CA GLY A 412 -2.30 10.03 31.49
C GLY A 412 -2.21 9.17 32.76
N VAL A 413 -3.16 8.24 32.93
CA VAL A 413 -3.22 7.35 34.08
C VAL A 413 -3.66 5.97 33.59
N GLU A 414 -2.69 5.10 33.32
CA GLU A 414 -2.93 3.77 32.75
C GLU A 414 -3.78 2.86 33.63
N SER A 415 -3.92 3.13 34.93
CA SER A 415 -4.84 2.38 35.79
C SER A 415 -6.32 2.62 35.47
N ASP A 416 -6.64 3.69 34.73
CA ASP A 416 -7.99 4.01 34.27
C ASP A 416 -8.37 3.22 33.00
N ASN A 417 -7.37 2.69 32.29
CA ASN A 417 -7.51 1.79 31.14
C ASN A 417 -7.88 0.36 31.62
N ASN A 418 -8.97 0.27 32.37
CA ASN A 418 -9.32 -0.92 33.17
C ASN A 418 -10.52 -1.70 32.65
N ILE A 419 -11.07 -1.32 31.49
CA ILE A 419 -12.26 -1.94 30.92
C ILE A 419 -11.88 -2.97 29.87
N LYS A 420 -12.53 -4.12 29.96
CA LYS A 420 -12.55 -5.15 28.94
C LYS A 420 -13.97 -5.33 28.42
N LEU A 421 -14.12 -5.18 27.11
CA LEU A 421 -15.36 -5.38 26.37
C LEU A 421 -15.17 -6.56 25.43
N GLY A 422 -16.10 -7.49 25.42
CA GLY A 422 -16.08 -8.54 24.40
C GLY A 422 -17.47 -9.04 24.06
N PHE A 423 -17.61 -9.50 22.82
CA PHE A 423 -18.84 -10.09 22.29
C PHE A 423 -18.51 -10.98 21.09
N TRP A 424 -19.48 -11.81 20.72
CA TRP A 424 -19.47 -12.55 19.47
C TRP A 424 -20.40 -11.92 18.46
N SER A 425 -20.14 -12.13 17.18
CA SER A 425 -21.09 -11.79 16.13
C SER A 425 -21.18 -12.84 15.05
N ASP A 426 -22.40 -13.02 14.53
CA ASP A 426 -22.69 -13.84 13.36
C ASP A 426 -23.37 -12.96 12.31
N ILE A 427 -22.73 -12.83 11.16
CA ILE A 427 -23.20 -12.01 10.04
C ILE A 427 -23.55 -12.96 8.89
N PHE A 428 -24.83 -13.05 8.55
CA PHE A 428 -25.31 -13.92 7.48
C PHE A 428 -25.63 -13.12 6.22
N ALA A 429 -25.14 -13.60 5.07
CA ALA A 429 -25.65 -13.18 3.77
C ALA A 429 -26.79 -14.14 3.38
N ARG A 430 -28.02 -13.62 3.26
CA ARG A 430 -29.24 -14.41 3.03
C ARG A 430 -29.76 -14.21 1.61
N ALA A 431 -30.27 -15.29 1.03
CA ALA A 431 -30.87 -15.27 -0.31
C ALA A 431 -32.13 -14.39 -0.34
N LEU A 432 -32.45 -13.81 -1.49
CA LEU A 432 -33.60 -12.94 -1.66
C LEU A 432 -34.91 -13.67 -1.37
N ASP A 433 -35.01 -14.94 -1.74
CA ASP A 433 -36.15 -15.81 -1.44
C ASP A 433 -36.18 -16.36 -0.01
N SER A 434 -35.19 -16.03 0.83
CA SER A 434 -35.21 -16.42 2.23
C SER A 434 -36.44 -15.83 2.94
N SER A 435 -37.09 -16.68 3.73
CA SER A 435 -38.31 -16.37 4.47
C SER A 435 -38.20 -15.05 5.25
N ASN A 436 -39.27 -14.26 5.21
CA ASN A 436 -39.44 -13.08 6.05
C ASN A 436 -40.13 -13.40 7.39
N LEU A 437 -40.52 -14.66 7.62
CA LEU A 437 -41.13 -15.08 8.88
C LEU A 437 -40.11 -15.00 10.02
N VAL A 438 -40.54 -14.38 11.11
CA VAL A 438 -39.78 -14.25 12.35
C VAL A 438 -40.40 -15.18 13.39
N ASP A 439 -39.56 -15.94 14.07
CA ASP A 439 -39.97 -16.74 15.22
C ASP A 439 -40.29 -15.78 16.38
N PRO A 440 -41.51 -15.82 16.96
CA PRO A 440 -41.92 -14.87 17.98
C PRO A 440 -41.22 -15.06 19.33
N ILE A 441 -40.64 -16.24 19.60
CA ILE A 441 -39.93 -16.54 20.85
C ILE A 441 -38.48 -16.05 20.75
N THR A 442 -37.83 -16.34 19.62
CA THR A 442 -36.41 -16.02 19.43
C THR A 442 -36.18 -14.68 18.75
N GLY A 443 -37.21 -14.03 18.19
CA GLY A 443 -37.07 -12.80 17.43
C GLY A 443 -36.18 -12.91 16.17
N GLY A 444 -35.78 -14.13 15.77
CA GLY A 444 -34.92 -14.42 14.62
C GLY A 444 -35.68 -15.00 13.41
N PRO A 445 -35.05 -15.13 12.24
CA PRO A 445 -35.69 -15.75 11.07
C PRO A 445 -35.84 -17.26 11.27
N THR A 446 -36.96 -17.81 10.80
CA THR A 446 -37.25 -19.26 10.91
C THR A 446 -36.45 -20.13 9.93
N SER A 447 -35.84 -19.53 8.90
CA SER A 447 -35.01 -20.23 7.91
C SER A 447 -34.04 -19.28 7.18
N GLY A 448 -33.11 -19.85 6.40
CA GLY A 448 -32.19 -19.09 5.54
C GLY A 448 -30.94 -18.54 6.25
N LEU A 449 -30.59 -19.10 7.42
CA LEU A 449 -29.31 -18.84 8.10
C LEU A 449 -28.31 -19.95 7.74
N ASP A 450 -27.65 -19.78 6.61
CA ASP A 450 -26.73 -20.77 6.05
C ASP A 450 -25.30 -20.53 6.57
N THR A 451 -24.67 -21.58 7.12
CA THR A 451 -23.32 -21.51 7.70
C THR A 451 -22.24 -21.24 6.66
N ASP A 452 -22.44 -21.66 5.41
CA ASP A 452 -21.47 -21.44 4.32
C ASP A 452 -21.40 -19.95 3.91
N TYR A 453 -22.38 -19.16 4.33
CA TYR A 453 -22.51 -17.73 4.04
C TYR A 453 -22.59 -16.89 5.31
N ARG A 454 -21.94 -17.38 6.37
CA ARG A 454 -21.83 -16.72 7.66
C ARG A 454 -20.39 -16.26 7.89
N LEU A 455 -20.22 -15.00 8.29
CA LEU A 455 -19.02 -14.52 8.95
C LEU A 455 -19.25 -14.52 10.46
N ARG A 456 -18.56 -15.41 11.17
CA ARG A 456 -18.57 -15.49 12.64
C ARG A 456 -17.32 -14.84 13.20
N THR A 457 -17.48 -13.99 14.20
CA THR A 457 -16.36 -13.25 14.80
C THR A 457 -16.43 -13.17 16.32
N GLN A 458 -15.28 -13.02 16.96
CA GLN A 458 -15.16 -12.54 18.32
C GLN A 458 -14.45 -11.19 18.32
N PHE A 459 -15.10 -10.22 18.95
CA PHE A 459 -14.55 -8.92 19.27
C PHE A 459 -14.06 -8.93 20.73
N VAL A 460 -12.82 -8.52 20.96
CA VAL A 460 -12.30 -8.27 22.31
C VAL A 460 -11.56 -6.95 22.31
N ALA A 461 -11.93 -6.04 23.20
CA ALA A 461 -11.18 -4.84 23.50
C ALA A 461 -10.74 -4.89 24.96
N ASN A 462 -9.44 -4.77 25.20
CA ASN A 462 -8.85 -4.85 26.53
C ASN A 462 -8.00 -3.60 26.78
N GLY A 463 -8.07 -3.08 28.01
CA GLY A 463 -7.42 -1.84 28.36
C GLY A 463 -8.22 -0.60 28.00
N LEU A 464 -9.54 -0.68 27.81
CA LEU A 464 -10.36 0.46 27.40
C LEU A 464 -10.56 1.48 28.53
N SER A 465 -10.65 2.75 28.16
CA SER A 465 -11.12 3.88 28.96
C SER A 465 -12.00 4.78 28.11
N PHE A 466 -13.06 5.31 28.74
CA PHE A 466 -13.92 6.33 28.15
C PHE A 466 -13.77 7.68 28.87
N ASN A 467 -12.76 7.83 29.73
CA ASN A 467 -12.59 9.04 30.53
C ASN A 467 -12.47 10.28 29.62
N GLY A 468 -13.18 11.35 29.98
CA GLY A 468 -13.33 12.57 29.20
C GLY A 468 -14.42 12.52 28.12
N SER A 469 -15.17 11.42 28.00
CA SER A 469 -16.36 11.39 27.15
C SER A 469 -17.50 12.21 27.73
N GLN A 470 -18.29 12.85 26.88
CA GLN A 470 -19.50 13.57 27.28
C GLN A 470 -20.55 13.55 26.16
N VAL A 471 -21.81 13.63 26.56
CA VAL A 471 -22.93 13.98 25.68
C VAL A 471 -23.71 15.09 26.35
N ARG A 472 -24.03 16.15 25.61
CA ARG A 472 -24.94 17.20 26.07
C ARG A 472 -26.10 17.34 25.12
N LEU A 473 -27.29 17.48 25.69
CA LEU A 473 -28.54 17.73 24.98
C LEU A 473 -29.04 19.12 25.38
N PHE A 474 -29.50 19.88 24.40
CA PHE A 474 -29.97 21.26 24.57
C PHE A 474 -30.95 21.64 23.47
N GLN A 475 -31.69 22.73 23.67
CA GLN A 475 -32.43 23.36 22.60
C GLN A 475 -31.50 24.31 21.83
N THR A 476 -31.48 24.22 20.50
CA THR A 476 -30.68 25.13 19.68
C THR A 476 -31.24 26.56 19.70
N LEU A 477 -30.41 27.54 19.37
CA LEU A 477 -30.83 28.93 19.22
C LEU A 477 -31.62 29.15 17.93
N GLU A 478 -32.27 30.31 17.81
CA GLU A 478 -32.96 30.70 16.58
C GLU A 478 -32.03 30.71 15.37
N SER A 479 -32.54 30.18 14.25
CA SER A 479 -31.84 30.09 12.97
C SER A 479 -32.74 30.59 11.83
N ASP A 480 -32.14 31.10 10.76
CA ASP A 480 -32.87 31.40 9.53
C ASP A 480 -33.23 30.12 8.76
N ASN A 481 -32.50 29.02 9.00
CA ASN A 481 -32.93 27.69 8.60
C ASN A 481 -33.87 27.10 9.65
N LYS A 482 -35.14 26.91 9.27
CA LYS A 482 -36.19 26.39 10.17
C LYS A 482 -35.86 25.01 10.71
N ASP A 483 -35.17 24.18 9.94
CA ASP A 483 -34.79 22.82 10.35
C ASP A 483 -33.82 22.83 11.55
N TYR A 484 -33.13 23.95 11.81
CA TYR A 484 -32.16 24.09 12.90
C TYR A 484 -32.67 24.96 14.05
N SER A 485 -33.78 25.68 13.87
CA SER A 485 -34.21 26.74 14.77
C SER A 485 -34.97 26.17 15.95
N GLN A 486 -34.45 26.33 17.17
CA GLN A 486 -35.12 25.91 18.40
C GLN A 486 -35.47 24.41 18.45
N THR A 487 -34.65 23.58 17.80
CA THR A 487 -34.79 22.12 17.75
C THR A 487 -33.93 21.43 18.81
N LEU A 488 -34.03 20.10 18.93
CA LEU A 488 -33.16 19.29 19.77
C LEU A 488 -31.74 19.25 19.19
N GLY A 489 -30.83 19.88 19.92
CA GLY A 489 -29.39 19.87 19.67
C GLY A 489 -28.66 18.89 20.58
N MET A 490 -27.61 18.28 20.03
CA MET A 490 -26.65 17.44 20.72
C MET A 490 -25.24 17.91 20.41
N THR A 491 -24.37 17.81 21.40
CA THR A 491 -22.92 17.78 21.21
C THR A 491 -22.37 16.56 21.93
N SER A 492 -21.42 15.86 21.33
CA SER A 492 -20.78 14.73 21.99
C SER A 492 -19.28 14.66 21.71
N ILE A 493 -18.56 14.22 22.74
CA ILE A 493 -17.18 13.78 22.65
C ILE A 493 -17.19 12.33 23.13
N ILE A 494 -16.86 11.40 22.25
CA ILE A 494 -16.80 9.97 22.55
C ILE A 494 -15.34 9.56 22.48
N ARG A 495 -14.81 9.05 23.59
CA ARG A 495 -13.43 8.59 23.71
C ARG A 495 -13.43 7.09 23.95
N LEU A 496 -12.70 6.36 23.12
CA LEU A 496 -12.42 4.94 23.23
C LEU A 496 -10.89 4.81 23.17
N ASN A 497 -10.25 5.06 24.30
CA ASN A 497 -8.81 5.03 24.41
C ASN A 497 -8.35 3.74 25.09
N THR A 498 -7.21 3.21 24.66
CA THR A 498 -6.64 2.01 25.27
C THR A 498 -5.28 2.23 25.91
N ASN A 499 -4.64 3.36 25.62
CA ASN A 499 -3.29 3.64 26.04
C ASN A 499 -3.09 5.14 26.11
N ASP A 500 -2.82 5.68 27.29
CA ASP A 500 -2.57 7.11 27.46
C ASP A 500 -1.15 7.49 27.02
N ARG A 501 -0.25 6.50 26.90
CA ARG A 501 1.16 6.67 26.51
C ARG A 501 1.55 5.82 25.29
N PRO A 502 1.00 6.09 24.09
CA PRO A 502 1.32 5.34 22.88
C PRO A 502 2.75 5.56 22.38
N GLU A 503 3.46 6.60 22.83
CA GLU A 503 4.79 6.96 22.34
C GLU A 503 5.88 5.96 22.73
N THR A 504 5.63 5.19 23.80
CA THR A 504 6.54 4.18 24.33
C THR A 504 6.20 2.76 23.90
N LEU A 505 5.07 2.56 23.20
CA LEU A 505 4.63 1.23 22.77
C LEU A 505 5.63 0.61 21.77
N SER A 506 6.04 -0.63 22.02
CA SER A 506 6.96 -1.39 21.19
C SER A 506 6.37 -2.72 20.75
N SER A 507 6.71 -3.18 19.55
CA SER A 507 6.44 -4.54 19.07
C SER A 507 7.06 -5.64 19.94
N SER A 508 8.03 -5.28 20.79
CA SER A 508 8.70 -6.18 21.74
C SER A 508 8.06 -6.21 23.13
N ASP A 509 7.02 -5.42 23.39
CA ASP A 509 6.43 -5.33 24.73
C ASP A 509 5.74 -6.64 25.12
N ALA A 510 6.14 -7.21 26.25
CA ALA A 510 5.60 -8.48 26.75
C ALA A 510 4.09 -8.42 27.06
N ASN A 511 3.54 -7.22 27.23
CA ASN A 511 2.14 -6.96 27.56
C ASN A 511 1.37 -6.24 26.43
N LEU A 512 1.75 -6.40 25.16
CA LEU A 512 1.04 -5.81 24.01
C LEU A 512 -0.48 -6.00 24.05
N ASN A 513 -0.94 -7.19 24.46
CA ASN A 513 -2.36 -7.51 24.56
C ASN A 513 -3.09 -6.79 25.73
N SER A 514 -2.37 -6.07 26.58
CA SER A 514 -2.98 -5.29 27.66
C SER A 514 -3.75 -4.06 27.16
N LYS A 515 -3.46 -3.60 25.93
CA LYS A 515 -4.00 -2.36 25.36
C LYS A 515 -4.30 -2.54 23.88
N GLY A 516 -5.47 -3.07 23.56
CA GLY A 516 -5.78 -3.34 22.17
C GLY A 516 -7.20 -3.80 21.92
N ILE A 517 -7.50 -3.93 20.64
CA ILE A 517 -8.71 -4.54 20.11
C ILE A 517 -8.29 -5.72 19.24
N ARG A 518 -9.02 -6.83 19.34
CA ARG A 518 -8.85 -7.99 18.50
C ARG A 518 -10.19 -8.36 17.87
N LEU A 519 -10.12 -8.65 16.57
CA LEU A 519 -11.17 -9.30 15.80
C LEU A 519 -10.64 -10.66 15.35
N SER A 520 -11.28 -11.74 15.77
CA SER A 520 -10.91 -13.12 15.38
C SER A 520 -12.06 -13.82 14.70
N THR A 521 -11.74 -14.75 13.80
CA THR A 521 -12.73 -15.51 13.02
C THR A 521 -12.52 -17.01 13.10
N ALA A 522 -11.30 -17.46 13.41
CA ALA A 522 -11.00 -18.88 13.50
C ALA A 522 -11.46 -19.46 14.85
N ALA A 523 -12.28 -20.51 14.80
CA ALA A 523 -12.52 -21.36 15.95
C ALA A 523 -11.23 -22.09 16.36
N LYS A 524 -11.10 -22.41 17.65
CA LYS A 524 -9.92 -23.11 18.19
C LYS A 524 -9.78 -24.52 17.60
N THR A 525 -10.90 -25.16 17.30
CA THR A 525 -11.02 -26.38 16.49
C THR A 525 -12.38 -26.35 15.77
N ASN A 526 -12.56 -27.17 14.74
CA ASN A 526 -13.85 -27.27 14.05
C ASN A 526 -15.01 -27.68 15.00
N ALA A 527 -14.72 -28.49 16.02
CA ALA A 527 -15.72 -28.90 17.01
C ALA A 527 -16.11 -27.78 17.98
N LEU A 528 -15.33 -26.69 18.03
CA LEU A 528 -15.55 -25.54 18.92
C LEU A 528 -16.09 -24.31 18.19
N ASP A 529 -16.50 -24.46 16.93
CA ASP A 529 -17.15 -23.38 16.19
C ASP A 529 -18.57 -23.09 16.71
N GLY A 530 -19.10 -23.85 17.67
CA GLY A 530 -20.46 -23.69 18.21
C GLY A 530 -21.50 -24.49 17.44
N ASP A 531 -22.67 -24.69 18.05
CA ASP A 531 -23.71 -25.58 17.51
C ASP A 531 -24.86 -24.81 16.83
N GLY A 532 -25.32 -25.33 15.69
CA GLY A 532 -26.32 -24.68 14.84
C GLY A 532 -25.81 -23.43 14.09
N PRO A 533 -26.70 -22.73 13.36
CA PRO A 533 -26.32 -21.56 12.57
C PRO A 533 -25.84 -20.43 13.47
N THR A 534 -26.57 -20.13 14.56
CA THR A 534 -26.18 -19.11 15.55
C THR A 534 -26.65 -19.49 16.97
N PRO A 535 -25.74 -19.50 17.96
CA PRO A 535 -26.07 -19.65 19.38
C PRO A 535 -27.01 -18.59 19.94
N ALA A 536 -27.13 -17.45 19.24
CA ALA A 536 -28.03 -16.36 19.62
C ALA A 536 -29.50 -16.79 19.64
N LEU A 537 -29.93 -17.68 18.74
CA LEU A 537 -31.34 -18.02 18.56
C LEU A 537 -31.78 -19.27 19.30
N ASN A 538 -30.90 -20.26 19.46
CA ASN A 538 -31.24 -21.56 20.03
C ASN A 538 -30.67 -21.80 21.43
N GLY A 539 -29.94 -20.84 21.99
CA GLY A 539 -29.30 -20.97 23.31
C GLY A 539 -28.21 -22.05 23.35
N SER A 540 -27.68 -22.44 22.19
CA SER A 540 -26.62 -23.44 22.09
C SER A 540 -25.28 -22.90 22.63
N VAL A 541 -24.28 -23.77 22.67
CA VAL A 541 -22.94 -23.43 23.16
C VAL A 541 -22.27 -22.44 22.20
N ALA A 542 -21.86 -21.27 22.72
CA ALA A 542 -21.14 -20.26 21.96
C ALA A 542 -19.76 -20.75 21.47
N PRO A 543 -19.25 -20.26 20.32
CA PRO A 543 -17.93 -20.61 19.79
C PRO A 543 -16.75 -20.27 20.74
N ILE A 544 -15.71 -21.11 20.68
CA ILE A 544 -14.39 -20.80 21.29
C ILE A 544 -13.41 -20.51 20.16
N PHE A 545 -12.91 -19.27 20.13
CA PHE A 545 -11.97 -18.81 19.12
C PHE A 545 -10.54 -19.25 19.44
N HIS A 546 -9.71 -19.31 18.40
CA HIS A 546 -8.29 -19.57 18.55
C HIS A 546 -7.66 -18.56 19.50
N ASP A 547 -6.61 -18.91 20.25
CA ASP A 547 -6.06 -17.99 21.25
C ASP A 547 -5.26 -16.83 20.63
N SER A 548 -4.72 -17.02 19.43
CA SER A 548 -3.81 -16.08 18.76
C SER A 548 -4.30 -15.47 17.44
N GLU A 549 -5.24 -16.10 16.71
CA GLU A 549 -5.59 -15.70 15.34
C GLU A 549 -6.34 -14.36 15.28
N GLY A 550 -6.10 -13.56 14.24
CA GLY A 550 -6.98 -12.46 13.89
C GLY A 550 -6.27 -11.14 13.66
N LEU A 551 -7.10 -10.10 13.53
CA LEU A 551 -6.68 -8.71 13.40
C LEU A 551 -6.56 -8.09 14.79
N TYR A 552 -5.37 -7.62 15.12
CA TYR A 552 -5.05 -6.86 16.31
C TYR A 552 -4.85 -5.40 15.94
N LEU A 553 -5.52 -4.53 16.68
CA LEU A 553 -5.28 -3.10 16.71
C LEU A 553 -4.68 -2.82 18.08
N TYR A 554 -3.36 -2.60 18.15
CA TYR A 554 -2.70 -2.24 19.39
C TYR A 554 -2.78 -0.75 19.65
N SER A 555 -2.96 -0.38 20.92
CA SER A 555 -3.07 1.02 21.35
C SER A 555 -4.07 1.89 20.53
N PRO A 556 -5.27 1.40 20.14
CA PRO A 556 -6.26 2.26 19.51
C PRO A 556 -6.74 3.32 20.49
N ASN A 557 -6.66 4.57 20.06
CA ASN A 557 -7.17 5.75 20.73
C ASN A 557 -8.08 6.49 19.77
N ILE A 558 -9.38 6.33 19.95
CA ILE A 558 -10.44 6.84 19.06
C ILE A 558 -11.19 7.93 19.82
N ASN A 559 -11.07 9.17 19.38
CA ASN A 559 -11.63 10.35 20.03
C ASN A 559 -12.49 11.09 19.00
N LEU A 560 -13.81 10.91 19.08
CA LEU A 560 -14.76 11.43 18.12
C LEU A 560 -15.50 12.63 18.71
N VAL A 561 -15.47 13.74 17.98
CA VAL A 561 -16.23 14.96 18.28
C VAL A 561 -17.38 15.05 17.29
N LEU A 562 -18.62 14.88 17.76
CA LEU A 562 -19.83 15.04 16.95
C LEU A 562 -20.56 16.30 17.37
N GLY A 563 -20.41 17.34 16.56
CA GLY A 563 -20.90 18.67 16.86
C GLY A 563 -20.17 19.33 18.02
N ASN A 564 -20.52 20.58 18.27
CA ASN A 564 -20.13 21.35 19.45
C ASN A 564 -21.22 22.38 19.76
N MET A 565 -21.07 23.15 20.85
CA MET A 565 -22.09 24.13 21.23
C MET A 565 -22.26 25.29 20.23
N TYR A 566 -21.29 25.52 19.33
CA TYR A 566 -21.34 26.51 18.25
C TYR A 566 -21.82 25.90 16.91
N GLN A 567 -21.75 24.58 16.77
CA GLN A 567 -22.17 23.80 15.60
C GLN A 567 -22.86 22.51 16.08
N PRO A 568 -24.13 22.58 16.50
CA PRO A 568 -24.83 21.43 17.05
C PRO A 568 -25.01 20.32 16.02
N PHE A 569 -25.04 19.09 16.50
CA PHE A 569 -25.75 17.99 15.83
C PHE A 569 -27.24 18.14 16.14
N VAL A 570 -28.11 18.08 15.13
CA VAL A 570 -29.56 18.23 15.30
C VAL A 570 -30.28 16.98 14.82
N VAL A 571 -31.37 16.65 15.53
CA VAL A 571 -32.38 15.71 15.07
C VAL A 571 -33.58 16.53 14.64
N GLY A 572 -34.04 16.36 13.41
CA GLY A 572 -35.15 17.14 12.87
C GLY A 572 -35.95 16.37 11.84
N SER A 573 -36.90 17.06 11.21
CA SER A 573 -37.73 16.53 10.15
C SER A 573 -37.66 17.42 8.91
N GLU A 574 -37.71 16.80 7.71
CA GLU A 574 -37.88 17.52 6.45
C GLU A 574 -38.91 16.77 5.60
N GLY A 575 -40.14 17.30 5.61
CA GLY A 575 -41.32 16.53 5.22
C GLY A 575 -41.57 15.41 6.22
N ASN A 576 -41.81 14.18 5.72
CA ASN A 576 -41.99 13.00 6.56
C ASN A 576 -40.68 12.33 6.99
N ASN A 577 -39.53 12.81 6.52
CA ASN A 577 -38.25 12.15 6.74
C ASN A 577 -37.56 12.67 7.99
N ILE A 578 -36.94 11.76 8.75
CA ILE A 578 -36.06 12.10 9.87
C ILE A 578 -34.70 12.52 9.31
N ILE A 579 -34.13 13.57 9.90
CA ILE A 579 -32.78 14.06 9.61
C ILE A 579 -31.92 13.96 10.86
N LEU A 580 -30.71 13.47 10.66
CA LEU A 580 -29.60 13.54 11.60
C LEU A 580 -28.50 14.40 10.95
N GLU A 581 -28.21 15.55 11.54
CA GLU A 581 -27.36 16.54 10.86
C GLU A 581 -26.39 17.25 11.80
N VAL A 582 -25.09 17.19 11.51
CA VAL A 582 -24.14 18.18 12.03
C VAL A 582 -24.36 19.46 11.24
N THR A 583 -24.92 20.47 11.89
CA THR A 583 -25.35 21.71 11.23
C THR A 583 -24.23 22.38 10.45
N ARG A 584 -24.61 23.06 9.36
CA ARG A 584 -23.65 23.85 8.57
C ARG A 584 -23.16 25.04 9.39
N ILE A 585 -21.84 25.28 9.32
CA ILE A 585 -21.23 26.46 9.96
C ILE A 585 -21.75 27.74 9.27
N PRO A 586 -22.39 28.68 9.99
CA PRO A 586 -22.88 29.92 9.41
C PRO A 586 -21.71 30.83 9.03
N LYS A 587 -21.94 31.75 8.08
CA LYS A 587 -20.91 32.69 7.59
C LYS A 587 -20.64 33.84 8.60
N ILE A 588 -20.27 33.51 9.83
CA ILE A 588 -20.07 34.44 10.95
C ILE A 588 -18.65 34.24 11.50
N PRO A 589 -17.73 35.21 11.36
CA PRO A 589 -16.34 35.06 11.77
C PRO A 589 -16.15 34.63 13.23
N ALA A 590 -16.96 35.16 14.14
CA ALA A 590 -16.90 34.82 15.56
C ALA A 590 -17.21 33.33 15.85
N ILE A 591 -17.99 32.67 14.99
CA ILE A 591 -18.34 31.25 15.09
C ILE A 591 -17.25 30.39 14.45
N TYR A 592 -16.77 30.79 13.26
CA TYR A 592 -15.61 30.15 12.62
C TYR A 592 -14.40 30.07 13.54
N ASN A 593 -14.08 31.17 14.21
CA ASN A 593 -12.94 31.26 15.13
C ASN A 593 -13.07 30.32 16.33
N GLN A 594 -14.28 29.87 16.70
CA GLN A 594 -14.46 28.88 17.77
C GLN A 594 -14.29 27.45 17.26
N ILE A 595 -14.62 27.19 16.00
CA ILE A 595 -14.64 25.85 15.44
C ILE A 595 -13.29 25.47 14.84
N TYR A 596 -12.71 26.34 14.01
CA TYR A 596 -11.47 26.06 13.30
C TYR A 596 -10.26 26.14 14.23
N GLN A 597 -9.29 25.27 13.97
CA GLN A 597 -8.08 25.14 14.76
C GLN A 597 -6.90 25.88 14.12
N ASN A 598 -6.05 26.44 14.99
CA ASN A 598 -4.67 26.79 14.63
C ASN A 598 -3.78 25.54 14.74
N TYR A 599 -3.19 25.09 13.63
CA TYR A 599 -2.35 23.90 13.57
C TYR A 599 -0.88 24.19 13.95
N GLY A 600 -0.50 25.46 14.12
CA GLY A 600 0.89 25.88 14.35
C GLY A 600 1.68 25.96 13.04
N GLY A 601 2.96 26.36 13.12
CA GLY A 601 3.87 26.38 11.95
C GLY A 601 3.44 27.32 10.80
N GLY A 602 2.61 28.33 11.08
CA GLY A 602 2.04 29.23 10.08
C GLY A 602 0.70 28.78 9.48
N LEU A 603 0.16 27.63 9.92
CA LEU A 603 -1.13 27.09 9.47
C LEU A 603 -2.26 27.48 10.44
N GLY A 604 -2.77 28.71 10.29
CA GLY A 604 -3.87 29.26 11.09
C GLY A 604 -3.48 30.53 11.86
N THR A 605 -4.48 31.29 12.32
CA THR A 605 -4.28 32.52 13.11
C THR A 605 -4.45 32.24 14.60
N THR A 606 -3.94 33.13 15.45
CA THR A 606 -4.15 33.07 16.92
C THR A 606 -5.61 33.25 17.34
N ASP A 607 -6.47 33.73 16.44
CA ASP A 607 -7.89 33.92 16.69
C ASP A 607 -8.68 32.60 16.63
N LEU A 608 -8.10 31.56 16.02
CA LEU A 608 -8.68 30.22 15.90
C LEU A 608 -8.51 29.46 17.22
N LYS A 609 -9.63 29.12 17.86
CA LYS A 609 -9.73 28.49 19.19
C LYS A 609 -10.10 27.01 19.15
N GLY A 610 -10.43 26.49 17.97
CA GLY A 610 -10.68 25.07 17.78
C GLY A 610 -9.46 24.23 18.13
N SER A 611 -9.69 22.98 18.49
CA SER A 611 -8.61 22.07 18.85
C SER A 611 -8.99 20.62 18.57
N THR A 612 -7.96 19.81 18.35
CA THR A 612 -8.08 18.38 18.12
C THR A 612 -8.12 17.63 19.43
N CYS A 613 -9.12 16.77 19.59
CA CYS A 613 -9.22 15.83 20.69
C CYS A 613 -8.43 14.58 20.36
N ASN A 614 -7.22 14.45 20.91
CA ASN A 614 -6.42 13.24 20.83
C ASN A 614 -6.15 12.69 22.24
N VAL A 615 -5.29 11.67 22.33
CA VAL A 615 -4.98 11.02 23.62
C VAL A 615 -4.32 11.97 24.63
N TYR A 616 -3.49 12.91 24.19
CA TYR A 616 -2.75 13.82 25.07
C TYR A 616 -3.52 15.10 25.43
N SER A 617 -4.51 15.48 24.63
CA SER A 617 -5.23 16.74 24.79
C SER A 617 -6.61 16.70 24.13
N CYS A 618 -7.63 17.21 24.82
CA CYS A 618 -8.99 17.32 24.30
C CYS A 618 -9.60 18.71 24.57
N GLY A 619 -8.89 19.76 24.17
CA GLY A 619 -9.31 21.14 24.38
C GLY A 619 -8.67 21.79 25.61
N THR A 620 -9.28 22.84 26.12
CA THR A 620 -8.69 23.66 27.19
C THR A 620 -8.68 22.90 28.52
N PRO A 621 -7.53 22.74 29.18
CA PRO A 621 -7.42 22.09 30.49
C PRO A 621 -8.43 22.63 31.52
N ILE A 622 -9.01 21.71 32.29
CA ILE A 622 -10.00 22.04 33.33
C ILE A 622 -9.58 21.54 34.72
N LYS A 623 -10.16 22.18 35.72
CA LYS A 623 -10.14 21.75 37.12
C LYS A 623 -11.31 20.80 37.36
N ASN A 624 -11.13 19.86 38.26
CA ASN A 624 -12.21 18.97 38.67
C ASN A 624 -13.03 19.62 39.79
N ASN A 625 -12.35 20.29 40.72
CA ASN A 625 -12.98 21.08 41.78
C ASN A 625 -12.56 22.55 41.69
N ALA A 626 -13.47 23.45 42.11
CA ALA A 626 -13.18 24.89 42.16
C ALA A 626 -11.98 25.23 43.08
N ALA A 627 -11.72 24.39 44.08
CA ALA A 627 -10.60 24.51 45.01
C ALA A 627 -9.26 24.04 44.44
N ASP A 628 -9.23 23.35 43.28
CA ASP A 628 -7.99 22.88 42.68
C ASP A 628 -7.11 24.08 42.31
N THR A 629 -5.83 24.03 42.66
CA THR A 629 -4.89 25.14 42.39
C THR A 629 -4.47 25.21 40.92
N SER A 630 -4.57 24.09 40.18
CA SER A 630 -4.21 23.98 38.76
C SER A 630 -5.18 23.08 38.00
N ALA A 631 -5.26 23.27 36.68
CA ALA A 631 -6.04 22.40 35.81
C ALA A 631 -5.25 21.12 35.52
N LEU A 632 -5.75 19.98 36.00
CA LEU A 632 -5.08 18.68 35.90
C LEU A 632 -5.74 17.74 34.88
N TYR A 633 -6.90 18.13 34.34
CA TYR A 633 -7.70 17.29 33.46
C TYR A 633 -7.79 17.90 32.06
N GLN A 634 -7.86 17.03 31.06
CA GLN A 634 -8.08 17.42 29.68
C GLN A 634 -9.42 18.14 29.53
N GLY A 635 -9.49 19.03 28.54
CA GLY A 635 -10.70 19.79 28.25
C GLY A 635 -11.85 18.96 27.69
N ARG A 636 -12.90 19.68 27.31
CA ARG A 636 -14.14 19.12 26.74
C ARG A 636 -14.78 20.01 25.68
N ASN A 637 -13.98 20.91 25.11
CA ASN A 637 -14.38 21.89 24.10
C ASN A 637 -13.58 21.73 22.79
N ALA A 638 -12.97 20.56 22.57
CA ALA A 638 -12.38 20.23 21.29
C ALA A 638 -13.44 20.20 20.19
N THR A 639 -13.01 20.47 18.96
CA THR A 639 -13.88 20.62 17.79
C THR A 639 -13.51 19.66 16.66
N HIS A 640 -12.32 19.06 16.72
CA HIS A 640 -11.82 18.11 15.74
C HIS A 640 -11.58 16.74 16.41
N SER A 641 -11.85 15.67 15.66
CA SER A 641 -11.65 14.29 16.09
C SER A 641 -10.23 13.81 15.80
N SER A 642 -9.81 12.75 16.51
CA SER A 642 -8.54 12.06 16.31
C SER A 642 -8.73 10.55 16.42
N ILE A 643 -8.10 9.80 15.53
CA ILE A 643 -7.98 8.35 15.57
C ILE A 643 -6.51 8.02 15.45
N SER A 644 -5.97 7.34 16.45
CA SER A 644 -4.60 6.81 16.40
C SER A 644 -4.58 5.34 16.75
N ILE A 645 -3.75 4.57 16.07
CA ILE A 645 -3.54 3.14 16.30
C ILE A 645 -2.04 2.89 16.32
N GLY A 646 -1.58 2.23 17.38
CA GLY A 646 -0.19 1.80 17.51
C GLY A 646 0.75 2.82 18.15
N THR A 647 2.04 2.66 17.87
CA THR A 647 3.10 3.54 18.33
C THR A 647 2.98 4.88 17.63
N THR A 648 2.46 5.87 18.37
CA THR A 648 2.20 7.22 17.88
C THR A 648 2.76 8.23 18.87
N GLU A 649 3.17 9.39 18.37
CA GLU A 649 3.74 10.42 19.23
C GLU A 649 3.24 11.81 18.84
N ARG A 650 3.25 12.71 19.80
CA ARG A 650 2.91 14.12 19.57
C ARG A 650 4.03 14.82 18.81
N VAL A 651 3.67 15.53 17.75
CA VAL A 651 4.61 16.37 17.00
C VAL A 651 5.05 17.56 17.87
N PRO A 652 6.36 17.74 18.11
CA PRO A 652 6.86 18.81 18.98
C PRO A 652 6.32 20.20 18.61
N GLY A 653 5.91 20.99 19.60
CA GLY A 653 5.40 22.35 19.39
C GLY A 653 3.98 22.44 18.82
N THR A 654 3.29 21.31 18.60
CA THR A 654 1.91 21.29 18.09
C THR A 654 0.98 20.46 18.97
N ASN A 655 -0.31 20.42 18.66
CA ASN A 655 -1.26 19.46 19.23
C ASN A 655 -1.57 18.30 18.27
N MET A 656 -0.70 18.04 17.30
CA MET A 656 -0.92 17.00 16.29
C MET A 656 -0.15 15.72 16.63
N LEU A 657 -0.69 14.59 16.21
CA LEU A 657 -0.06 13.27 16.30
C LEU A 657 0.63 12.90 14.98
N ARG A 658 1.64 12.04 15.09
CA ARG A 658 2.20 11.29 13.96
C ARG A 658 2.41 9.83 14.32
N ALA A 659 2.33 8.95 13.32
CA ALA A 659 2.76 7.57 13.44
C ALA A 659 4.29 7.50 13.47
N LYS A 660 4.87 6.69 14.38
CA LYS A 660 6.31 6.42 14.37
C LYS A 660 6.65 5.37 13.33
N ASP A 661 7.75 5.53 12.62
CA ASP A 661 8.24 4.65 11.56
C ASP A 661 9.48 3.83 11.97
N GLY A 662 9.80 3.79 13.27
CA GLY A 662 10.93 3.03 13.80
C GLY A 662 10.76 1.51 13.67
N VAL A 663 11.89 0.78 13.73
CA VAL A 663 11.94 -0.69 13.59
C VAL A 663 11.07 -1.46 14.59
N ASN A 664 10.79 -0.84 15.73
CA ASN A 664 9.97 -1.43 16.81
C ASN A 664 8.54 -0.88 16.86
N SER A 665 8.13 -0.06 15.90
CA SER A 665 6.75 0.45 15.83
C SER A 665 5.76 -0.69 15.60
N THR A 666 4.59 -0.60 16.25
CA THR A 666 3.52 -1.60 16.13
C THR A 666 2.16 -0.95 16.18
N GLY A 667 1.14 -1.59 15.62
CA GLY A 667 -0.23 -1.08 15.63
C GLY A 667 -1.19 -2.10 15.05
N ILE A 668 -1.33 -2.10 13.72
CA ILE A 668 -2.20 -3.00 12.97
C ILE A 668 -1.42 -4.29 12.71
N VAL A 669 -1.84 -5.40 13.32
CA VAL A 669 -1.12 -6.67 13.24
C VAL A 669 -2.11 -7.79 12.90
N PHE A 670 -1.79 -8.58 11.88
CA PHE A 670 -2.48 -9.85 11.62
C PHE A 670 -1.68 -11.00 12.20
N LYS A 671 -2.37 -11.93 12.87
CA LYS A 671 -1.76 -13.17 13.36
C LYS A 671 -2.50 -14.37 12.79
N ASN A 672 -1.74 -15.38 12.33
CA ASN A 672 -2.32 -16.67 11.97
C ASN A 672 -2.57 -17.53 13.22
N THR A 673 -3.08 -18.74 13.03
CA THR A 673 -3.30 -19.71 14.11
C THR A 673 -2.00 -20.10 14.82
N ASP A 674 -0.85 -20.12 14.15
CA ASP A 674 0.45 -20.38 14.80
C ASP A 674 0.97 -19.19 15.62
N GLY A 675 0.26 -18.05 15.61
CA GLY A 675 0.68 -16.80 16.27
C GLY A 675 1.74 -16.01 15.50
N VAL A 676 2.12 -16.44 14.29
CA VAL A 676 3.02 -15.72 13.40
C VAL A 676 2.37 -14.40 13.02
N SER A 677 3.09 -13.31 13.34
CA SER A 677 2.58 -11.95 13.20
C SER A 677 3.06 -11.28 11.91
N LYS A 678 2.17 -10.57 11.23
CA LYS A 678 2.47 -9.59 10.18
C LYS A 678 2.05 -8.21 10.67
N ASN A 679 3.04 -7.36 10.93
CA ASN A 679 2.84 -6.01 11.44
C ASN A 679 2.81 -5.01 10.27
N PHE A 680 1.73 -4.25 10.18
CA PHE A 680 1.50 -3.21 9.17
C PHE A 680 1.80 -1.80 9.70
N GLY A 681 2.28 -1.70 10.95
CA GLY A 681 2.71 -0.45 11.57
C GLY A 681 1.57 0.32 12.24
N SER A 682 1.83 1.59 12.51
CA SER A 682 0.94 2.52 13.20
C SER A 682 0.19 3.42 12.22
N ALA A 683 -0.96 3.94 12.62
CA ALA A 683 -1.75 4.88 11.83
C ALA A 683 -2.24 6.05 12.68
N VAL A 684 -2.32 7.23 12.07
CA VAL A 684 -2.87 8.44 12.68
C VAL A 684 -3.75 9.15 11.66
N ILE A 685 -4.97 9.48 12.09
CA ILE A 685 -5.89 10.39 11.43
C ILE A 685 -6.22 11.46 12.47
N ASP A 686 -5.71 12.66 12.27
CA ASP A 686 -5.76 13.71 13.29
C ASP A 686 -6.32 15.00 12.70
N GLY A 687 -7.08 15.76 13.49
CA GLY A 687 -7.69 17.02 13.03
C GLY A 687 -8.91 16.83 12.12
N VAL A 688 -9.73 15.80 12.34
CA VAL A 688 -10.93 15.58 11.52
C VAL A 688 -12.07 16.51 11.97
N LEU A 689 -12.42 17.48 11.13
CA LEU A 689 -13.57 18.38 11.34
C LEU A 689 -14.74 17.98 10.43
N ILE A 690 -15.92 17.82 11.02
CA ILE A 690 -17.17 17.71 10.26
C ILE A 690 -17.70 19.12 10.01
N GLN A 691 -17.45 19.68 8.83
CA GLN A 691 -17.97 21.00 8.46
C GLN A 691 -19.49 20.99 8.26
N HIS A 692 -20.02 19.90 7.74
CA HIS A 692 -21.44 19.64 7.51
C HIS A 692 -21.61 18.15 7.21
N LEU A 693 -22.56 17.49 7.87
CA LEU A 693 -22.94 16.11 7.57
C LEU A 693 -24.45 16.01 7.75
N LYS A 694 -25.18 15.59 6.72
CA LYS A 694 -26.62 15.39 6.76
C LYS A 694 -26.95 13.97 6.33
N ILE A 695 -27.59 13.21 7.23
CA ILE A 695 -28.16 11.90 6.96
C ILE A 695 -29.68 12.08 7.00
N LYS A 696 -30.36 11.63 5.95
CA LYS A 696 -31.81 11.76 5.80
C LYS A 696 -32.40 10.39 5.48
N THR A 697 -33.50 10.04 6.14
CA THR A 697 -34.28 8.85 5.75
C THR A 697 -34.91 9.09 4.38
N THR A 698 -35.08 8.03 3.60
CA THR A 698 -35.81 8.11 2.33
C THR A 698 -37.05 7.22 2.42
N GLY A 699 -38.22 7.83 2.60
CA GLY A 699 -39.50 7.13 2.46
C GLY A 699 -40.15 6.69 3.78
N LEU A 700 -40.14 7.55 4.79
CA LEU A 700 -41.14 7.50 5.86
C LEU A 700 -42.46 8.11 5.40
#